data_AF-Q099W1-F1
#
_entry.id   AF-Q099W1-F1
#
_cell.length_a   1.000
_cell.length_b   1.000
_cell.length_c   1.000
_cell.angle_alpha   90.00
_cell.angle_beta   90.00
_cell.angle_gamma   90.00
#
_symmetry.space_group_name_H-M   'P 1'
#
loop_
_entity.id
_entity.type
_entity.pdbx_description
1 polymer ?
#
loop_
_entity_poly.entity_id
_entity_poly.type
_entity_poly.pdbx_seq_one_letter_code
_entity_poly.pdbx_strand_id
1 'polypeptide(L)'
;MRKALMFWAGLVLLMTGCDDDATYVAAGEVPGTALHVPPDGPGEVQLRMKNEGSATWKPDQVKLALREQQGWSGGPLVLTEQVKPGQVATFRGNITAPAQAGLHKLGWVPQRKGTAFEKAFETDVEVTCSNGEFCDGEERLANGRCVSGPPPCDDGAACTEDVCDPDKRTCQHIPIGSCAVCMATCNPDCSGKLCGEDGCGGQCGTCPAGQACAQGIFECRPDSQAGTCRNPLPLVADGTPLVGDHIIQGDTSNGFHQLIPSCNRTSTAVEAVYTFTTAEKLGLEARVSGYDTVLHLRKKRGADGTADCLDNTAARTVACSDDSSPPGDYGSRVSVSLDPGTYYLIVDGFDSTQAGPFTLSARFAANGCVPKCDGLYCGGSDGCGGNCGVCTGDESCVKGRCLPNPCIPNCDGKACGDNGCGGQCGFCPNDELCVPATGTCETFAACDHLRPSCTPSCGTSEFCGTDCACHPVSKQLPDLIVDEARLRDEILFDTIFVTENSCARVEECVEGTGERRVLRFSVEAVNQGSATLTVPAPAERPDLFTFSPCHGHYHFSGFATYALVDADGRTVLAGRKQAYCMEDTQRVATGPDVPCAKKFTCDDQGIQRGWSDLYGNTLDCQWLDITDVPPGDYRLQVTLNPSRAFQETTLDNNTSSVPVTLPAR
;
A
#
# COMPACT_ATOMS: atom_id res chain seq x y z
N MET A 1 7.69 28.11 -37.74
CA MET A 1 7.38 29.54 -37.96
C MET A 1 6.20 29.92 -37.09
N ARG A 2 6.27 31.13 -36.48
CA ARG A 2 5.24 31.91 -35.77
C ARG A 2 4.87 31.52 -34.32
N LYS A 3 5.25 32.46 -33.44
CA LYS A 3 4.83 32.74 -32.07
C LYS A 3 3.40 33.32 -32.02
N ALA A 4 2.70 33.13 -30.89
CA ALA A 4 1.68 34.03 -30.33
C ALA A 4 1.72 33.84 -28.79
N LEU A 5 2.31 34.74 -28.01
CA LEU A 5 1.72 35.91 -27.33
C LEU A 5 0.42 35.63 -26.55
N MET A 6 0.53 35.67 -25.21
CA MET A 6 -0.55 36.02 -24.30
C MET A 6 -0.06 37.19 -23.43
N PHE A 7 -0.85 38.28 -23.42
CA PHE A 7 -0.64 39.49 -22.63
C PHE A 7 -1.33 39.32 -21.26
N TRP A 8 -0.67 39.76 -20.19
CA TRP A 8 -1.34 40.28 -19.00
C TRP A 8 -0.95 41.76 -18.85
N ALA A 9 -1.97 42.61 -18.72
CA ALA A 9 -1.81 44.04 -18.57
C ALA A 9 -1.69 44.41 -17.08
N GLY A 10 -0.63 45.14 -16.73
CA GLY A 10 -0.46 45.83 -15.45
C GLY A 10 0.15 47.21 -15.73
N LEU A 11 -0.53 48.25 -15.26
CA LEU A 11 -0.27 49.67 -15.48
C LEU A 11 1.13 50.09 -14.97
N VAL A 12 2.01 50.56 -15.86
CA VAL A 12 3.33 51.14 -15.49
C VAL A 12 3.16 52.65 -15.25
N LEU A 13 3.35 53.07 -13.99
CA LEU A 13 3.49 54.47 -13.63
C LEU A 13 4.96 54.87 -13.85
N LEU A 14 5.24 55.71 -14.84
CA LEU A 14 6.59 56.23 -15.11
C LEU A 14 6.98 57.28 -14.05
N MET A 15 7.91 56.92 -13.16
CA MET A 15 8.69 57.85 -12.34
C MET A 15 10.17 57.53 -12.53
N THR A 16 10.95 58.54 -12.92
CA THR A 16 12.39 58.44 -13.15
C THR A 16 13.16 58.38 -11.83
N GLY A 17 13.71 57.21 -11.52
CA GLY A 17 14.74 56.97 -10.51
C GLY A 17 15.46 55.66 -10.82
N CYS A 18 16.76 55.70 -11.09
CA CYS A 18 17.56 54.53 -11.46
C CYS A 18 17.74 53.57 -10.27
N ASP A 19 16.85 52.60 -10.09
CA ASP A 19 17.08 51.25 -9.51
C ASP A 19 15.80 50.37 -9.36
N ASP A 20 14.59 50.87 -9.69
CA ASP A 20 13.33 50.27 -9.19
C ASP A 20 12.54 49.34 -10.15
N ASP A 21 12.94 49.16 -11.42
CA ASP A 21 12.25 48.24 -12.36
C ASP A 21 12.83 46.80 -12.37
N ALA A 22 13.61 46.45 -11.36
CA ALA A 22 14.33 45.18 -11.33
C ALA A 22 13.53 44.12 -10.53
N THR A 23 12.94 43.15 -11.23
CA THR A 23 12.32 41.95 -10.63
C THR A 23 13.38 41.00 -10.09
N TYR A 24 13.15 40.46 -8.90
CA TYR A 24 13.97 39.44 -8.24
C TYR A 24 13.07 38.23 -8.02
N VAL A 25 13.39 37.11 -8.66
CA VAL A 25 12.65 35.84 -8.51
C VAL A 25 13.67 34.75 -8.24
N ALA A 26 13.34 33.82 -7.35
CA ALA A 26 14.22 32.72 -7.01
C ALA A 26 13.54 31.35 -7.13
N ALA A 27 14.21 30.40 -7.78
CA ALA A 27 13.85 28.99 -7.76
C ALA A 27 14.87 28.24 -6.88
N GLY A 28 14.39 27.54 -5.85
CA GLY A 28 15.21 26.76 -4.93
C GLY A 28 15.20 25.28 -5.28
N GLU A 29 16.35 24.63 -5.15
CA GLU A 29 16.44 23.17 -5.02
C GLU A 29 16.53 22.89 -3.51
N VAL A 30 15.46 22.29 -2.95
CA VAL A 30 15.52 21.71 -1.61
C VAL A 30 16.25 20.37 -1.76
N PRO A 31 17.19 20.02 -0.86
CA PRO A 31 17.78 18.68 -0.87
C PRO A 31 16.67 17.62 -0.87
N GLY A 32 16.78 16.62 -1.75
CA GLY A 32 15.79 15.54 -1.84
C GLY A 32 15.79 14.59 -0.62
N THR A 33 16.79 14.71 0.26
CA THR A 33 16.92 13.96 1.51
C THR A 33 16.76 14.90 2.72
N ALA A 34 16.04 14.44 3.73
CA ALA A 34 15.96 15.15 5.00
C ALA A 34 17.37 15.33 5.58
N LEU A 35 17.68 16.54 6.03
CA LEU A 35 18.93 16.79 6.73
C LEU A 35 18.84 16.16 8.13
N HIS A 36 19.85 15.40 8.55
CA HIS A 36 19.94 14.86 9.92
C HIS A 36 20.83 15.76 10.76
N VAL A 37 20.34 16.21 11.92
CA VAL A 37 21.10 17.06 12.84
C VAL A 37 20.92 16.56 14.28
N PRO A 38 21.99 16.47 15.08
CA PRO A 38 21.88 16.09 16.48
C PRO A 38 21.08 17.12 17.30
N PRO A 39 20.29 16.68 18.30
CA PRO A 39 19.56 17.57 19.21
C PRO A 39 20.47 18.57 19.91
N ASP A 40 20.07 19.84 19.98
CA ASP A 40 20.87 20.97 20.47
C ASP A 40 22.26 21.13 19.81
N GLY A 41 22.50 20.43 18.69
CA GLY A 41 23.77 20.39 18.01
C GLY A 41 23.89 21.42 16.88
N PRO A 42 25.14 21.79 16.50
CA PRO A 42 25.37 22.62 15.33
C PRO A 42 25.14 21.79 14.04
N GLY A 43 24.52 22.42 13.04
CA GLY A 43 24.41 21.90 11.68
C GLY A 43 24.94 22.92 10.67
N GLU A 44 25.56 22.45 9.57
CA GLU A 44 25.87 23.28 8.41
C GLU A 44 24.78 23.11 7.36
N VAL A 45 24.32 24.22 6.77
CA VAL A 45 23.38 24.20 5.66
C VAL A 45 24.00 24.80 4.41
N GLN A 46 23.71 24.18 3.26
CA GLN A 46 24.04 24.70 1.95
C GLN A 46 22.77 24.77 1.10
N LEU A 47 22.39 25.97 0.66
CA LEU A 47 21.20 26.19 -0.15
C LEU A 47 21.57 26.75 -1.52
N ARG A 48 20.91 26.27 -2.57
CA ARG A 48 21.11 26.74 -3.94
C ARG A 48 19.86 27.45 -4.43
N MET A 49 20.03 28.67 -4.95
CA MET A 49 18.92 29.47 -5.48
C MET A 49 19.28 30.06 -6.83
N LYS A 50 18.42 29.87 -7.83
CA LYS A 50 18.59 30.47 -9.14
C LYS A 50 17.98 31.86 -9.20
N ASN A 51 18.73 32.85 -9.68
CA ASN A 51 18.21 34.18 -9.95
C ASN A 51 17.42 34.17 -11.27
N GLU A 52 16.10 34.14 -11.21
CA GLU A 52 15.21 34.21 -12.38
C GLU A 52 14.71 35.63 -12.66
N GLY A 53 15.17 36.59 -11.85
CA GLY A 53 14.88 38.00 -12.01
C GLY A 53 15.65 38.68 -13.14
N SER A 54 15.38 39.97 -13.32
CA SER A 54 16.07 40.85 -14.27
C SER A 54 17.31 41.53 -13.67
N ALA A 55 17.41 41.54 -12.35
CA ALA A 55 18.46 42.23 -11.60
C ALA A 55 19.66 41.33 -11.29
N THR A 56 20.86 41.90 -11.21
CA THR A 56 22.01 41.18 -10.66
C THR A 56 22.04 41.27 -9.13
N TRP A 57 22.12 40.13 -8.45
CA TRP A 57 22.30 40.06 -7.00
C TRP A 57 23.75 40.39 -6.65
N LYS A 58 23.96 41.23 -5.64
CA LYS A 58 25.28 41.63 -5.16
C LYS A 58 25.48 41.13 -3.72
N PRO A 59 26.72 40.81 -3.32
CA PRO A 59 27.08 40.60 -1.91
C PRO A 59 26.56 41.76 -1.04
N ASP A 60 26.24 41.46 0.22
CA ASP A 60 25.65 42.38 1.22
C ASP A 60 24.26 42.95 0.89
N GLN A 61 23.75 42.74 -0.33
CA GLN A 61 22.40 43.16 -0.69
C GLN A 61 21.39 42.04 -0.51
N VAL A 62 21.76 40.79 -0.76
CA VAL A 62 20.87 39.63 -0.70
C VAL A 62 21.32 38.69 0.41
N LYS A 63 20.37 38.24 1.23
CA LYS A 63 20.57 37.25 2.29
C LYS A 63 19.33 36.37 2.43
N LEU A 64 19.51 35.19 3.02
CA LEU A 64 18.43 34.30 3.44
C LEU A 64 18.29 34.42 4.95
N ALA A 65 17.23 35.10 5.40
CA ALA A 65 16.94 35.23 6.82
C ALA A 65 16.29 33.95 7.33
N LEU A 66 16.88 33.31 8.33
CA LEU A 66 16.30 32.15 9.00
C LEU A 66 14.92 32.52 9.55
N ARG A 67 13.91 31.67 9.34
CA ARG A 67 12.64 31.80 10.07
C ARG A 67 12.87 31.34 11.49
N GLU A 68 12.66 32.24 12.45
CA GLU A 68 12.59 31.88 13.86
C GLU A 68 11.32 31.06 14.10
N GLN A 69 11.38 29.76 13.84
CA GLN A 69 10.31 28.80 14.09
C GLN A 69 10.87 27.53 14.70
N GLN A 70 10.09 26.91 15.59
CA GLN A 70 10.30 25.55 16.11
C GLN A 70 11.63 25.30 16.86
N GLY A 71 12.29 26.34 17.36
CA GLY A 71 13.49 26.20 18.20
C GLY A 71 14.82 26.23 17.45
N TRP A 72 14.80 26.43 16.12
CA TRP A 72 16.00 26.65 15.33
C TRP A 72 16.63 28.01 15.66
N SER A 73 17.96 28.05 15.78
CA SER A 73 18.72 29.30 15.90
C SER A 73 19.90 29.34 14.93
N GLY A 74 20.36 30.54 14.58
CA GLY A 74 21.41 30.73 13.57
C GLY A 74 21.42 32.13 12.97
N GLY A 75 22.48 32.45 12.23
CA GLY A 75 22.60 33.72 11.49
C GLY A 75 21.96 33.66 10.11
N PRO A 76 21.70 34.82 9.45
CA PRO A 76 21.26 34.83 8.06
C PRO A 76 22.36 34.28 7.15
N LEU A 77 21.96 33.52 6.12
CA LEU A 77 22.90 33.05 5.10
C LEU A 77 23.15 34.19 4.11
N VAL A 78 24.40 34.62 3.98
CA VAL A 78 24.77 35.80 3.19
C VAL A 78 25.27 35.40 1.80
N LEU A 79 24.93 36.20 0.79
CA LEU A 79 25.46 36.02 -0.55
C LEU A 79 26.93 36.43 -0.59
N THR A 80 27.81 35.53 -1.01
CA THR A 80 29.26 35.77 -1.07
C THR A 80 29.74 36.29 -2.42
N GLU A 81 28.99 36.04 -3.49
CA GLU A 81 29.38 36.37 -4.87
C GLU A 81 28.25 37.05 -5.65
N GLN A 82 28.60 37.75 -6.74
CA GLN A 82 27.62 38.39 -7.60
C GLN A 82 26.93 37.36 -8.51
N VAL A 83 25.59 37.40 -8.58
CA VAL A 83 24.78 36.42 -9.33
C VAL A 83 23.91 37.13 -10.37
N LYS A 84 24.22 36.93 -11.65
CA LYS A 84 23.49 37.53 -12.77
C LYS A 84 22.16 36.80 -13.01
N PRO A 85 21.21 37.44 -13.74
CA PRO A 85 20.02 36.75 -14.25
C PRO A 85 20.35 35.41 -14.91
N GLY A 86 19.58 34.37 -14.56
CA GLY A 86 19.74 32.99 -15.00
C GLY A 86 20.78 32.15 -14.25
N GLN A 87 21.60 32.75 -13.37
CA GLN A 87 22.65 32.03 -12.63
C GLN A 87 22.17 31.51 -11.26
N VAL A 88 22.87 30.49 -10.73
CA VAL A 88 22.60 29.91 -9.41
C VAL A 88 23.57 30.45 -8.36
N ALA A 89 23.02 30.95 -7.26
CA ALA A 89 23.72 31.32 -6.03
C ALA A 89 23.82 30.11 -5.09
N THR A 90 24.93 30.00 -4.36
CA THR A 90 25.07 29.05 -3.24
C THR A 90 25.21 29.83 -1.95
N PHE A 91 24.32 29.58 -0.99
CA PHE A 91 24.35 30.14 0.36
C PHE A 91 24.83 29.06 1.34
N ARG A 92 25.69 29.44 2.30
CA ARG A 92 26.20 28.56 3.35
C ARG A 92 26.10 29.22 4.71
N GLY A 93 25.92 28.43 5.76
CA GLY A 93 26.00 28.92 7.13
C GLY A 93 25.63 27.85 8.15
N ASN A 94 25.71 28.25 9.42
CA ASN A 94 25.48 27.36 10.55
C ASN A 94 24.13 27.63 11.18
N ILE A 95 23.50 26.55 11.63
CA ILE A 95 22.27 26.53 12.42
C ILE A 95 22.50 25.71 13.69
N THR A 96 21.63 25.85 14.68
CA THR A 96 21.54 24.99 15.85
C THR A 96 20.15 24.41 15.93
N ALA A 97 20.08 23.08 16.08
CA ALA A 97 18.83 22.34 16.13
C ALA A 97 18.10 22.48 17.48
N PRO A 98 16.77 22.28 17.50
CA PRO A 98 16.01 22.10 18.73
C PRO A 98 16.50 20.92 19.59
N ALA A 99 16.21 20.96 20.90
CA ALA A 99 16.47 19.85 21.83
C ALA A 99 15.54 18.63 21.61
N GLN A 100 14.36 18.87 21.04
CA GLN A 100 13.35 17.85 20.82
C GLN A 100 13.68 17.05 19.55
N ALA A 101 13.81 15.73 19.68
CA ALA A 101 13.94 14.84 18.53
C ALA A 101 12.65 14.79 17.69
N GLY A 102 12.79 14.47 16.41
CA GLY A 102 11.68 14.34 15.46
C GLY A 102 11.88 15.14 14.17
N LEU A 103 10.83 15.20 13.36
CA LEU A 103 10.80 15.93 12.10
C LEU A 103 10.37 17.39 12.32
N HIS A 104 11.24 18.34 11.96
CA HIS A 104 11.01 19.77 12.12
C HIS A 104 11.04 20.50 10.77
N LYS A 105 10.28 21.59 10.66
CA LYS A 105 10.36 22.49 9.51
C LYS A 105 11.47 23.51 9.73
N LEU A 106 12.39 23.58 8.77
CA LEU A 106 13.44 24.59 8.71
C LEU A 106 13.23 25.47 7.48
N GLY A 107 13.24 26.79 7.65
CA GLY A 107 12.88 27.70 6.57
C GLY A 107 13.64 29.01 6.53
N TRP A 108 13.67 29.62 5.36
CA TRP A 108 14.31 30.92 5.13
C TRP A 108 13.44 31.86 4.30
N VAL A 109 13.61 33.16 4.56
CA VAL A 109 13.00 34.25 3.80
C VAL A 109 14.09 34.96 2.98
N PRO A 110 14.01 34.94 1.64
CA PRO A 110 14.91 35.72 0.79
C PRO A 110 14.67 37.22 1.00
N GLN A 111 15.72 37.94 1.43
CA GLN A 111 15.66 39.37 1.71
C GLN A 111 16.69 40.15 0.92
N ARG A 112 16.27 41.33 0.43
CA ARG A 112 17.14 42.35 -0.15
C ARG A 112 17.18 43.56 0.76
N LYS A 113 18.36 43.94 1.25
CA LYS A 113 18.56 45.07 2.19
C LYS A 113 17.55 45.07 3.37
N GLY A 114 17.14 43.89 3.82
CA GLY A 114 16.19 43.72 4.93
C GLY A 114 14.70 43.61 4.52
N THR A 115 14.35 43.75 3.25
CA THR A 115 12.98 43.59 2.76
C THR A 115 12.84 42.26 2.02
N ALA A 116 11.80 41.47 2.35
CA ALA A 116 11.53 40.23 1.63
C ALA A 116 11.15 40.52 0.17
N PHE A 117 11.73 39.78 -0.77
CA PHE A 117 11.38 39.90 -2.20
C PHE A 117 10.77 38.63 -2.78
N GLU A 118 10.77 37.53 -2.01
CA GLU A 118 10.12 36.28 -2.35
C GLU A 118 9.44 35.66 -1.12
N LYS A 119 8.55 34.68 -1.37
CA LYS A 119 7.95 33.90 -0.28
C LYS A 119 9.03 33.11 0.48
N ALA A 120 8.74 32.86 1.75
CA ALA A 120 9.53 31.90 2.51
C ALA A 120 9.46 30.51 1.86
N PHE A 121 10.54 29.77 1.97
CA PHE A 121 10.58 28.36 1.61
C PHE A 121 11.07 27.56 2.82
N GLU A 122 10.63 26.31 2.89
CA GLU A 122 10.87 25.42 4.04
C GLU A 122 11.23 24.02 3.55
N THR A 123 11.94 23.29 4.40
CA THR A 123 12.28 21.88 4.21
C THR A 123 12.07 21.13 5.51
N ASP A 124 11.79 19.84 5.40
CA ASP A 124 11.83 18.94 6.55
C ASP A 124 13.28 18.62 6.92
N VAL A 125 13.55 18.62 8.22
CA VAL A 125 14.85 18.32 8.83
C VAL A 125 14.61 17.39 9.99
N GLU A 126 15.30 16.26 10.00
CA GLU A 126 15.22 15.30 11.07
C GLU A 126 16.23 15.66 12.16
N VAL A 127 15.69 16.00 13.34
CA VAL A 127 16.47 16.17 14.55
C VAL A 127 16.55 14.81 15.22
N THR A 128 17.70 14.16 15.13
CA THR A 128 17.88 12.78 15.57
C THR A 128 19.29 12.57 16.10
N CYS A 129 19.42 11.59 16.99
CA CYS A 129 20.74 11.14 17.40
C CYS A 129 21.45 10.33 16.32
N SER A 130 20.71 9.85 15.30
CA SER A 130 21.30 9.13 14.17
C SER A 130 22.28 10.02 13.39
N ASN A 131 23.48 9.48 13.19
CA ASN A 131 24.55 10.05 12.39
C ASN A 131 24.42 9.72 10.89
N GLY A 132 23.40 8.94 10.52
CA GLY A 132 23.11 8.50 9.15
C GLY A 132 23.83 7.23 8.71
N GLU A 133 24.79 6.72 9.48
CA GLU A 133 25.43 5.43 9.25
C GLU A 133 24.48 4.31 9.71
N PHE A 134 24.10 3.43 8.78
CA PHE A 134 23.12 2.39 9.10
C PHE A 134 23.72 1.26 9.93
N CYS A 135 24.97 0.85 9.68
CA CYS A 135 25.52 -0.39 10.24
C CYS A 135 26.22 -0.24 11.60
N ASP A 136 26.32 0.96 12.18
CA ASP A 136 27.07 1.20 13.42
C ASP A 136 26.21 1.17 14.70
N GLY A 137 24.88 1.13 14.56
CA GLY A 137 23.95 1.02 15.68
C GLY A 137 22.79 1.99 15.58
N GLU A 138 21.66 1.66 16.21
CA GLU A 138 20.65 2.70 16.44
C GLU A 138 21.16 3.73 17.46
N GLU A 139 20.93 5.01 17.22
CA GLU A 139 21.28 6.08 18.16
C GLU A 139 20.02 6.73 18.71
N ARG A 140 19.85 6.71 20.04
CA ARG A 140 18.62 7.11 20.73
C ARG A 140 18.84 8.31 21.62
N LEU A 141 17.86 9.21 21.68
CA LEU A 141 17.87 10.35 22.60
C LEU A 141 17.29 9.93 23.96
N ALA A 142 18.16 9.75 24.95
CA ALA A 142 17.79 9.42 26.32
C ALA A 142 18.26 10.50 27.29
N ASN A 143 17.32 11.11 28.03
CA ASN A 143 17.59 12.18 29.01
C ASN A 143 18.50 13.30 28.45
N GLY A 144 18.18 13.79 27.24
CA GLY A 144 18.91 14.88 26.58
C GLY A 144 20.30 14.50 26.06
N ARG A 145 20.63 13.21 25.96
CA ARG A 145 21.90 12.72 25.41
C ARG A 145 21.68 11.61 24.40
N CYS A 146 22.50 11.61 23.36
CA CYS A 146 22.56 10.50 22.42
C CYS A 146 23.30 9.32 23.06
N VAL A 147 22.67 8.16 23.01
CA VAL A 147 23.18 6.89 23.54
C VAL A 147 23.00 5.80 22.48
N SER A 148 23.90 4.82 22.47
CA SER A 148 23.79 3.66 21.58
C SER A 148 22.64 2.75 22.02
N GLY A 149 21.77 2.42 21.07
CA GLY A 149 20.81 1.33 21.13
C GLY A 149 21.39 0.02 20.60
N PRO A 150 20.54 -1.00 20.36
CA PRO A 150 20.97 -2.25 19.74
C PRO A 150 21.53 -2.04 18.32
N PRO A 151 22.46 -2.89 17.85
CA PRO A 151 22.86 -2.91 16.45
C PRO A 151 21.68 -3.31 15.55
N PRO A 152 21.43 -2.62 14.43
CA PRO A 152 20.23 -2.82 13.63
C PRO A 152 20.16 -4.18 12.93
N CYS A 153 21.32 -4.79 12.64
CA CYS A 153 21.38 -6.12 12.01
C CYS A 153 21.71 -7.26 12.97
N ASP A 154 21.95 -7.02 14.26
CA ASP A 154 22.20 -8.10 15.22
C ASP A 154 20.87 -8.69 15.66
N ASP A 155 20.58 -9.93 15.22
CA ASP A 155 19.35 -10.62 15.62
C ASP A 155 19.46 -11.36 16.96
N GLY A 156 20.61 -11.24 17.63
CA GLY A 156 20.87 -11.89 18.91
C GLY A 156 21.12 -13.39 18.80
N ALA A 157 21.14 -13.97 17.59
CA ALA A 157 21.38 -15.38 17.40
C ALA A 157 22.85 -15.69 17.11
N ALA A 158 23.55 -16.29 18.06
CA ALA A 158 24.96 -16.67 17.87
C ALA A 158 25.24 -17.69 16.73
N CYS A 159 24.19 -18.24 16.11
CA CYS A 159 24.29 -19.19 15.00
C CYS A 159 23.95 -18.58 13.63
N THR A 160 23.75 -17.28 13.53
CA THR A 160 23.66 -16.53 12.27
C THR A 160 24.93 -15.71 12.05
N GLU A 161 25.26 -15.48 10.79
CA GLU A 161 26.18 -14.43 10.34
C GLU A 161 25.32 -13.25 9.89
N ASP A 162 25.41 -12.15 10.61
CA ASP A 162 24.66 -10.92 10.32
C ASP A 162 25.43 -10.05 9.33
N VAL A 163 24.84 -9.83 8.16
CA VAL A 163 25.41 -9.04 7.06
C VAL A 163 24.60 -7.75 6.92
N CYS A 164 25.27 -6.63 7.21
CA CYS A 164 24.72 -5.30 7.03
C CYS A 164 25.19 -4.68 5.70
N ASP A 165 24.25 -4.17 4.90
CA ASP A 165 24.56 -3.38 3.70
C ASP A 165 24.27 -1.89 3.99
N PRO A 166 25.31 -1.05 4.20
CA PRO A 166 25.13 0.36 4.54
C PRO A 166 24.59 1.19 3.37
N ASP A 167 24.87 0.79 2.12
CA ASP A 167 24.44 1.53 0.93
C ASP A 167 22.97 1.27 0.63
N LYS A 168 22.50 0.04 0.84
CA LYS A 168 21.09 -0.33 0.67
C LYS A 168 20.24 -0.16 1.92
N ARG A 169 20.88 0.06 3.09
CA ARG A 169 20.22 0.12 4.41
C ARG A 169 19.38 -1.13 4.69
N THR A 170 19.97 -2.29 4.42
CA THR A 170 19.33 -3.59 4.59
C THR A 170 20.14 -4.53 5.47
N CYS A 171 19.45 -5.39 6.22
CA CYS A 171 20.04 -6.43 7.04
C CYS A 171 19.73 -7.83 6.49
N GLN A 172 20.72 -8.72 6.51
CA GLN A 172 20.52 -10.14 6.21
C GLN A 172 21.11 -11.00 7.33
N HIS A 173 20.34 -11.97 7.79
CA HIS A 173 20.75 -12.92 8.82
C HIS A 173 20.98 -14.28 8.16
N ILE A 174 22.24 -14.65 7.93
CA ILE A 174 22.61 -15.86 7.20
C ILE A 174 22.89 -16.99 8.19
N PRO A 175 22.09 -18.06 8.23
CA PRO A 175 22.33 -19.16 9.16
C PRO A 175 23.68 -19.85 8.92
N ILE A 176 24.45 -20.09 9.97
CA ILE A 176 25.72 -20.84 9.94
C ILE A 176 25.63 -22.13 10.78
N GLY A 177 26.26 -23.20 10.29
CA GLY A 177 26.30 -24.49 11.00
C GLY A 177 24.92 -25.15 11.15
N SER A 178 24.58 -25.60 12.36
CA SER A 178 23.30 -26.26 12.67
C SER A 178 22.28 -25.30 13.30
N CYS A 179 22.31 -24.03 12.91
CA CYS A 179 21.39 -23.04 13.44
C CYS A 179 19.95 -23.54 13.31
N ALA A 180 19.21 -23.53 14.43
CA ALA A 180 17.77 -23.71 14.35
C ALA A 180 17.30 -22.57 13.47
N VAL A 181 16.61 -22.88 12.41
CA VAL A 181 16.07 -21.87 11.53
C VAL A 181 14.65 -22.25 11.32
N CYS A 182 13.78 -21.26 11.27
CA CYS A 182 12.65 -21.39 10.41
C CYS A 182 13.10 -21.36 8.94
N MET A 183 13.99 -22.30 8.56
CA MET A 183 13.65 -23.11 7.40
C MET A 183 12.29 -23.69 7.76
N ALA A 184 11.44 -23.96 6.79
CA ALA A 184 10.49 -25.00 7.08
C ALA A 184 11.31 -26.27 7.46
N THR A 185 11.63 -26.49 8.75
CA THR A 185 11.50 -27.80 9.35
C THR A 185 10.02 -28.00 9.66
N CYS A 186 9.17 -27.61 8.72
CA CYS A 186 8.23 -28.60 8.30
C CYS A 186 9.09 -29.76 7.78
N ASN A 187 9.04 -30.86 8.51
CA ASN A 187 9.56 -32.11 8.01
C ASN A 187 8.58 -32.51 6.91
N PRO A 188 8.96 -32.49 5.62
CA PRO A 188 8.06 -32.77 4.52
C PRO A 188 7.31 -34.06 4.80
N ASP A 189 6.03 -33.96 5.17
CA ASP A 189 5.27 -35.14 5.53
C ASP A 189 4.64 -35.69 4.27
N CYS A 190 5.44 -36.48 3.56
CA CYS A 190 5.00 -37.26 2.43
C CYS A 190 4.55 -38.67 2.82
N SER A 191 4.39 -38.93 4.12
CA SER A 191 3.98 -40.25 4.60
C SER A 191 2.56 -40.54 4.11
N GLY A 192 2.43 -41.50 3.20
CA GLY A 192 1.14 -41.84 2.58
C GLY A 192 0.69 -40.88 1.48
N LYS A 193 1.52 -39.89 1.10
CA LYS A 193 1.24 -38.96 0.00
C LYS A 193 1.98 -39.39 -1.27
N LEU A 194 1.26 -39.51 -2.38
CA LEU A 194 1.82 -39.73 -3.72
C LEU A 194 2.12 -38.42 -4.46
N CYS A 195 1.42 -37.35 -4.06
CA CYS A 195 1.49 -36.00 -4.60
C CYS A 195 0.95 -35.02 -3.55
N GLY A 196 1.02 -33.72 -3.85
CA GLY A 196 0.34 -32.68 -3.08
C GLY A 196 1.31 -32.01 -2.14
N GLU A 197 0.84 -31.14 -1.27
CA GLU A 197 1.77 -30.38 -0.42
C GLU A 197 2.45 -31.25 0.62
N ASP A 198 3.69 -30.90 0.94
CA ASP A 198 4.44 -31.54 2.02
C ASP A 198 4.22 -30.87 3.39
N GLY A 199 3.34 -29.88 3.44
CA GLY A 199 3.06 -29.04 4.60
C GLY A 199 4.09 -27.92 4.81
N CYS A 200 5.07 -27.80 3.90
CA CYS A 200 6.26 -26.96 4.05
C CYS A 200 6.38 -25.89 2.95
N GLY A 201 5.35 -25.75 2.10
CA GLY A 201 5.43 -25.01 0.84
C GLY A 201 6.15 -25.78 -0.28
N GLY A 202 6.53 -27.05 -0.05
CA GLY A 202 7.01 -27.98 -1.07
C GLY A 202 5.91 -28.96 -1.51
N GLN A 203 6.27 -29.92 -2.37
CA GLN A 203 5.35 -30.94 -2.86
C GLN A 203 5.89 -32.36 -2.65
N CYS A 204 5.01 -33.25 -2.21
CA CYS A 204 5.26 -34.67 -1.99
C CYS A 204 5.18 -35.48 -3.26
N GLY A 205 6.27 -35.53 -4.03
CA GLY A 205 6.28 -36.27 -5.29
C GLY A 205 5.50 -35.55 -6.39
N THR A 206 5.54 -36.11 -7.59
CA THR A 206 4.89 -35.53 -8.77
C THR A 206 4.04 -36.58 -9.44
N CYS A 207 2.87 -36.18 -9.91
CA CYS A 207 2.04 -37.10 -10.64
C CYS A 207 2.62 -37.45 -12.02
N PRO A 208 2.52 -38.72 -12.44
CA PRO A 208 2.82 -39.11 -13.81
C PRO A 208 2.09 -38.25 -14.83
N ALA A 209 2.63 -38.14 -16.04
CA ALA A 209 1.97 -37.40 -17.12
C ALA A 209 0.51 -37.87 -17.31
N GLY A 210 -0.43 -36.92 -17.34
CA GLY A 210 -1.87 -37.21 -17.40
C GLY A 210 -2.52 -37.48 -16.03
N GLN A 211 -1.87 -37.12 -14.93
CA GLN A 211 -2.41 -37.17 -13.58
C GLN A 211 -2.17 -35.85 -12.85
N ALA A 212 -3.07 -35.52 -11.94
CA ALA A 212 -3.06 -34.33 -11.10
C ALA A 212 -3.22 -34.74 -9.63
N CYS A 213 -2.77 -33.88 -8.73
CA CYS A 213 -2.86 -34.21 -7.33
C CYS A 213 -4.22 -33.88 -6.73
N ALA A 214 -4.95 -34.91 -6.28
CA ALA A 214 -6.15 -34.73 -5.48
C ALA A 214 -5.73 -34.42 -4.04
N GLN A 215 -5.67 -33.13 -3.72
CA GLN A 215 -5.43 -32.66 -2.35
C GLN A 215 -6.64 -33.04 -1.47
N GLY A 216 -6.41 -33.19 -0.16
CA GLY A 216 -7.39 -33.77 0.78
C GLY A 216 -7.25 -35.30 0.96
N ILE A 217 -6.69 -36.00 -0.04
CA ILE A 217 -6.31 -37.44 0.06
C ILE A 217 -4.89 -37.75 -0.44
N PHE A 218 -4.20 -36.77 -1.05
CA PHE A 218 -2.79 -36.83 -1.48
C PHE A 218 -2.48 -37.97 -2.47
N GLU A 219 -3.42 -38.27 -3.36
CA GLU A 219 -3.28 -39.32 -4.38
C GLU A 219 -3.20 -38.72 -5.79
N CYS A 220 -2.35 -39.29 -6.64
CA CYS A 220 -2.38 -38.96 -8.06
C CYS A 220 -3.59 -39.59 -8.70
N ARG A 221 -4.48 -38.74 -9.21
CA ARG A 221 -5.64 -39.18 -9.97
C ARG A 221 -5.55 -38.67 -11.40
N PRO A 222 -6.25 -39.32 -12.35
CA PRO A 222 -6.29 -38.85 -13.72
C PRO A 222 -6.61 -37.36 -13.78
N ASP A 223 -5.78 -36.59 -14.47
CA ASP A 223 -6.02 -35.16 -14.68
C ASP A 223 -7.23 -34.92 -15.58
N SER A 224 -7.91 -35.97 -16.05
CA SER A 224 -9.15 -35.96 -16.81
C SER A 224 -10.41 -36.01 -15.94
N GLN A 225 -10.29 -35.95 -14.61
CA GLN A 225 -11.47 -35.83 -13.73
C GLN A 225 -12.17 -34.49 -13.90
N ALA A 226 -13.47 -34.46 -13.64
CA ALA A 226 -14.25 -33.24 -13.80
C ALA A 226 -13.73 -32.14 -12.85
N GLY A 227 -13.60 -30.91 -13.37
CA GLY A 227 -13.10 -29.76 -12.60
C GLY A 227 -11.59 -29.52 -12.74
N THR A 228 -10.90 -30.29 -13.58
CA THR A 228 -9.48 -30.09 -13.92
C THR A 228 -9.32 -29.28 -15.20
N CYS A 229 -8.08 -28.86 -15.50
CA CYS A 229 -7.77 -28.23 -16.78
C CYS A 229 -8.05 -29.11 -18.02
N ARG A 230 -7.95 -30.44 -17.89
CA ARG A 230 -8.18 -31.38 -19.01
C ARG A 230 -9.65 -31.76 -19.18
N ASN A 231 -10.43 -31.70 -18.12
CA ASN A 231 -11.87 -31.93 -18.14
C ASN A 231 -12.59 -30.87 -17.27
N PRO A 232 -12.57 -29.61 -17.72
CA PRO A 232 -13.17 -28.52 -16.97
C PRO A 232 -14.69 -28.70 -16.89
N LEU A 233 -15.27 -28.28 -15.77
CA LEU A 233 -16.73 -28.26 -15.61
C LEU A 233 -17.34 -27.24 -16.57
N PRO A 234 -18.51 -27.50 -17.18
CA PRO A 234 -19.24 -26.45 -17.87
C PRO A 234 -19.68 -25.40 -16.85
N LEU A 235 -19.37 -24.12 -17.09
CA LEU A 235 -19.79 -23.03 -16.20
C LEU A 235 -21.32 -22.94 -16.12
N VAL A 236 -21.97 -23.18 -17.25
CA VAL A 236 -23.43 -23.27 -17.40
C VAL A 236 -23.76 -24.51 -18.22
N ALA A 237 -24.94 -25.09 -18.02
CA ALA A 237 -25.35 -26.27 -18.78
C ALA A 237 -25.31 -26.03 -20.29
N ASP A 238 -24.89 -27.03 -21.07
CA ASP A 238 -24.78 -26.92 -22.53
C ASP A 238 -26.09 -26.41 -23.18
N GLY A 239 -25.96 -25.43 -24.06
CA GLY A 239 -27.10 -24.78 -24.73
C GLY A 239 -27.79 -23.69 -23.91
N THR A 240 -27.40 -23.47 -22.65
CA THR A 240 -27.87 -22.32 -21.86
C THR A 240 -27.26 -21.03 -22.41
N PRO A 241 -28.06 -19.99 -22.71
CA PRO A 241 -27.53 -18.68 -23.08
C PRO A 241 -26.61 -18.13 -21.98
N LEU A 242 -25.42 -17.65 -22.35
CA LEU A 242 -24.51 -17.06 -21.38
C LEU A 242 -25.06 -15.73 -20.84
N VAL A 243 -25.64 -14.87 -21.68
CA VAL A 243 -26.16 -13.57 -21.25
C VAL A 243 -27.22 -13.75 -20.15
N GLY A 244 -27.01 -13.09 -19.02
CA GLY A 244 -27.80 -13.24 -17.81
C GLY A 244 -26.95 -13.54 -16.56
N ASP A 245 -27.65 -13.82 -15.46
CA ASP A 245 -27.05 -14.13 -14.16
C ASP A 245 -27.03 -15.64 -13.93
N HIS A 246 -25.88 -16.18 -13.54
CA HIS A 246 -25.71 -17.58 -13.22
C HIS A 246 -25.14 -17.72 -11.82
N ILE A 247 -25.77 -18.57 -11.01
CA ILE A 247 -25.29 -18.92 -9.67
C ILE A 247 -24.87 -20.37 -9.71
N ILE A 248 -23.59 -20.61 -9.45
CA ILE A 248 -22.97 -21.92 -9.41
C ILE A 248 -22.63 -22.24 -7.96
N GLN A 249 -23.15 -23.36 -7.48
CA GLN A 249 -22.73 -23.96 -6.22
C GLN A 249 -21.59 -24.92 -6.53
N GLY A 250 -20.41 -24.64 -5.99
CA GLY A 250 -19.21 -25.44 -6.21
C GLY A 250 -18.57 -25.87 -4.91
N ASP A 251 -17.55 -26.72 -5.00
CA ASP A 251 -16.78 -27.20 -3.86
C ASP A 251 -15.36 -27.54 -4.32
N THR A 252 -14.36 -26.89 -3.72
CA THR A 252 -12.94 -27.17 -3.99
C THR A 252 -12.37 -28.26 -3.07
N SER A 253 -13.10 -28.75 -2.06
CA SER A 253 -12.60 -29.73 -1.07
C SER A 253 -12.04 -31.02 -1.66
N ASN A 254 -12.50 -31.41 -2.86
CA ASN A 254 -12.03 -32.59 -3.59
C ASN A 254 -11.33 -32.21 -4.91
N GLY A 255 -10.92 -30.95 -5.02
CA GLY A 255 -10.27 -30.38 -6.19
C GLY A 255 -8.84 -30.89 -6.38
N PHE A 256 -8.23 -30.38 -7.43
CA PHE A 256 -6.85 -30.69 -7.79
C PHE A 256 -6.02 -29.44 -7.63
N HIS A 257 -4.77 -29.58 -7.19
CA HIS A 257 -3.79 -28.51 -7.33
C HIS A 257 -2.99 -28.75 -8.63
N GLN A 258 -3.33 -28.01 -9.68
CA GLN A 258 -2.66 -28.03 -10.99
C GLN A 258 -2.17 -26.64 -11.39
N LEU A 259 -2.64 -25.60 -10.71
CA LEU A 259 -2.47 -24.22 -11.08
C LEU A 259 -1.81 -23.45 -9.95
N ILE A 260 -0.98 -22.49 -10.33
CA ILE A 260 -0.54 -21.43 -9.43
C ILE A 260 -1.19 -20.13 -9.95
N PRO A 261 -2.00 -19.46 -9.13
CA PRO A 261 -2.52 -18.13 -9.38
C PRO A 261 -1.46 -17.16 -9.88
N SER A 262 -1.77 -16.36 -10.90
CA SER A 262 -0.82 -15.35 -11.40
C SER A 262 -0.67 -14.16 -10.46
N CYS A 263 -1.71 -13.85 -9.67
CA CYS A 263 -1.74 -12.82 -8.64
C CYS A 263 -1.47 -13.34 -7.21
N ASN A 264 -1.35 -14.66 -7.00
CA ASN A 264 -0.95 -15.25 -5.72
C ASN A 264 -0.01 -16.46 -5.96
N ARG A 265 1.28 -16.16 -6.19
CA ARG A 265 2.23 -17.17 -6.66
C ARG A 265 2.66 -18.20 -5.61
N THR A 266 2.24 -18.00 -4.37
CA THR A 266 2.53 -18.91 -3.26
C THR A 266 1.39 -19.84 -2.94
N SER A 267 0.21 -19.65 -3.55
CA SER A 267 -0.90 -20.56 -3.32
C SER A 267 -0.55 -21.99 -3.75
N THR A 268 -0.78 -22.91 -2.83
CA THR A 268 -0.74 -24.37 -3.02
C THR A 268 -2.13 -24.99 -2.89
N ALA A 269 -3.17 -24.15 -2.95
CA ALA A 269 -4.56 -24.53 -2.73
C ALA A 269 -5.12 -25.36 -3.90
N VAL A 270 -6.30 -25.91 -3.67
CA VAL A 270 -7.07 -26.66 -4.66
C VAL A 270 -7.98 -25.78 -5.45
N GLU A 271 -8.07 -26.09 -6.74
CA GLU A 271 -8.95 -25.36 -7.63
C GLU A 271 -10.15 -26.17 -8.14
N ALA A 272 -11.17 -25.44 -8.58
CA ALA A 272 -12.24 -25.90 -9.46
C ALA A 272 -12.18 -25.14 -10.79
N VAL A 273 -11.91 -25.86 -11.88
CA VAL A 273 -11.81 -25.28 -13.22
C VAL A 273 -13.15 -25.40 -13.96
N TYR A 274 -13.69 -24.25 -14.35
CA TYR A 274 -14.85 -24.13 -15.21
C TYR A 274 -14.46 -23.68 -16.62
N THR A 275 -15.27 -24.03 -17.62
CA THR A 275 -15.12 -23.54 -18.98
C THR A 275 -16.43 -23.03 -19.56
N PHE A 276 -16.32 -22.05 -20.44
CA PHE A 276 -17.43 -21.55 -21.23
C PHE A 276 -16.93 -20.99 -22.56
N THR A 277 -17.82 -20.92 -23.55
CA THR A 277 -17.51 -20.38 -24.87
C THR A 277 -18.48 -19.28 -25.21
N THR A 278 -17.94 -18.13 -25.61
CA THR A 278 -18.73 -17.04 -26.18
C THR A 278 -18.47 -16.91 -27.68
N ALA A 279 -19.54 -16.81 -28.47
CA ALA A 279 -19.48 -16.54 -29.91
C ALA A 279 -19.45 -15.04 -30.24
N GLU A 280 -19.83 -14.21 -29.26
CA GLU A 280 -19.92 -12.76 -29.39
C GLU A 280 -19.09 -12.08 -28.32
N LYS A 281 -18.94 -10.76 -28.42
CA LYS A 281 -18.28 -10.00 -27.38
C LYS A 281 -19.23 -9.87 -26.18
N LEU A 282 -18.79 -10.26 -24.99
CA LEU A 282 -19.59 -10.23 -23.75
C LEU A 282 -18.81 -9.52 -22.65
N GLY A 283 -19.46 -8.80 -21.76
CA GLY A 283 -18.84 -8.44 -20.48
C GLY A 283 -19.13 -9.53 -19.46
N LEU A 284 -18.17 -9.79 -18.58
CA LEU A 284 -18.28 -10.72 -17.46
C LEU A 284 -18.02 -9.97 -16.16
N GLU A 285 -18.87 -10.20 -15.18
CA GLU A 285 -18.56 -10.02 -13.76
C GLU A 285 -18.71 -11.38 -13.07
N ALA A 286 -17.63 -11.86 -12.44
CA ALA A 286 -17.64 -13.09 -11.66
C ALA A 286 -17.19 -12.80 -10.23
N ARG A 287 -17.93 -13.33 -9.25
CA ARG A 287 -17.67 -13.19 -7.81
C ARG A 287 -17.76 -14.55 -7.15
N VAL A 288 -16.81 -14.85 -6.27
CA VAL A 288 -16.82 -16.06 -5.44
C VAL A 288 -16.96 -15.65 -3.98
N SER A 289 -17.66 -16.47 -3.20
CA SER A 289 -17.83 -16.33 -1.76
C SER A 289 -17.90 -17.71 -1.11
N GLY A 290 -17.53 -17.78 0.18
CA GLY A 290 -17.61 -19.00 0.99
C GLY A 290 -16.35 -19.29 1.80
N TYR A 291 -15.20 -18.83 1.30
CA TYR A 291 -13.90 -18.83 1.96
C TYR A 291 -12.96 -17.86 1.21
N ASP A 292 -11.72 -17.72 1.69
CA ASP A 292 -10.69 -16.86 1.08
C ASP A 292 -10.18 -17.46 -0.24
N THR A 293 -10.67 -16.91 -1.36
CA THR A 293 -10.48 -17.51 -2.68
C THR A 293 -9.40 -16.79 -3.49
N VAL A 294 -9.00 -17.37 -4.62
CA VAL A 294 -8.38 -16.62 -5.72
C VAL A 294 -9.10 -16.97 -7.01
N LEU A 295 -9.55 -15.96 -7.75
CA LEU A 295 -10.33 -16.13 -8.98
C LEU A 295 -9.50 -15.76 -10.21
N HIS A 296 -9.37 -16.71 -11.13
CA HIS A 296 -8.62 -16.54 -12.37
C HIS A 296 -9.51 -16.69 -13.58
N LEU A 297 -9.25 -15.85 -14.59
CA LEU A 297 -9.79 -16.03 -15.92
C LEU A 297 -8.65 -16.20 -16.93
N ARG A 298 -8.69 -17.27 -17.72
CA ARG A 298 -7.72 -17.55 -18.79
C ARG A 298 -8.43 -17.78 -20.13
N LYS A 299 -7.80 -17.41 -21.24
CA LYS A 299 -8.36 -17.61 -22.60
C LYS A 299 -7.67 -18.78 -23.32
N LYS A 300 -8.47 -19.70 -23.86
CA LYS A 300 -8.00 -20.85 -24.67
C LYS A 300 -7.57 -20.39 -26.07
N ARG A 301 -6.38 -20.81 -26.54
CA ARG A 301 -5.93 -20.76 -27.93
C ARG A 301 -5.87 -22.15 -28.54
N GLY A 302 -6.28 -22.28 -29.79
CA GLY A 302 -6.17 -23.53 -30.56
C GLY A 302 -7.03 -24.70 -30.05
N ALA A 303 -6.87 -25.87 -30.67
CA ALA A 303 -7.70 -27.05 -30.40
C ALA A 303 -7.29 -27.79 -29.11
N ASP A 304 -5.99 -27.93 -28.83
CA ASP A 304 -5.40 -28.67 -27.70
C ASP A 304 -5.20 -27.82 -26.43
N GLY A 305 -6.09 -26.86 -26.19
CA GLY A 305 -5.87 -25.78 -25.21
C GLY A 305 -5.83 -26.17 -23.72
N THR A 306 -5.61 -27.44 -23.38
CA THR A 306 -5.28 -27.92 -22.02
C THR A 306 -4.02 -27.23 -21.49
N ALA A 307 -3.00 -27.04 -22.33
CA ALA A 307 -1.76 -26.35 -21.94
C ALA A 307 -1.99 -24.87 -21.57
N ASP A 308 -2.97 -24.22 -22.19
CA ASP A 308 -3.29 -22.82 -21.92
C ASP A 308 -3.99 -22.62 -20.59
N CYS A 309 -4.75 -23.63 -20.13
CA CYS A 309 -5.31 -23.63 -18.80
C CYS A 309 -4.19 -23.66 -17.75
N LEU A 310 -3.12 -24.44 -17.96
CA LEU A 310 -1.99 -24.59 -17.03
C LEU A 310 -0.98 -23.43 -17.08
N ASP A 311 -0.90 -22.71 -18.20
CA ASP A 311 0.05 -21.61 -18.42
C ASP A 311 -0.36 -20.36 -17.61
N ASN A 312 0.38 -20.10 -16.51
CA ASN A 312 0.14 -19.00 -15.58
C ASN A 312 0.89 -17.70 -15.94
N THR A 313 1.44 -17.62 -17.16
CA THR A 313 2.12 -16.40 -17.60
C THR A 313 1.13 -15.25 -17.79
N ALA A 314 1.63 -14.01 -17.68
CA ALA A 314 0.85 -12.81 -17.97
C ALA A 314 0.24 -12.83 -19.38
N ALA A 315 0.85 -13.55 -20.33
CA ALA A 315 0.32 -13.71 -21.69
C ALA A 315 -0.98 -14.53 -21.77
N ARG A 316 -1.34 -15.27 -20.71
CA ARG A 316 -2.54 -16.15 -20.66
C ARG A 316 -3.59 -15.71 -19.68
N THR A 317 -3.19 -14.96 -18.65
CA THR A 317 -4.10 -14.42 -17.66
C THR A 317 -4.90 -13.28 -18.30
N VAL A 318 -6.23 -13.42 -18.32
CA VAL A 318 -7.16 -12.38 -18.74
C VAL A 318 -7.49 -11.47 -17.56
N ALA A 319 -7.76 -12.07 -16.41
CA ALA A 319 -7.99 -11.38 -15.15
C ALA A 319 -7.62 -12.31 -13.98
N CYS A 320 -7.26 -11.71 -12.86
CA CYS A 320 -6.91 -12.40 -11.62
C CYS A 320 -7.30 -11.47 -10.47
N SER A 321 -7.80 -12.04 -9.38
CA SER A 321 -8.04 -11.33 -8.12
C SER A 321 -8.09 -12.35 -7.00
N ASP A 322 -7.47 -12.05 -5.88
CA ASP A 322 -7.58 -12.72 -4.59
C ASP A 322 -8.70 -12.09 -3.76
N ASP A 323 -8.88 -10.77 -3.82
CA ASP A 323 -9.95 -10.11 -3.08
C ASP A 323 -11.11 -9.63 -3.95
N SER A 324 -12.32 -9.66 -3.40
CA SER A 324 -13.48 -8.97 -3.92
C SER A 324 -13.83 -7.80 -3.03
N SER A 325 -14.30 -6.71 -3.65
CA SER A 325 -14.93 -5.64 -2.91
C SER A 325 -16.36 -5.45 -3.43
N PRO A 326 -17.37 -5.53 -2.56
CA PRO A 326 -17.28 -5.80 -1.12
C PRO A 326 -17.31 -7.34 -0.85
N PRO A 327 -16.47 -7.94 0.03
CA PRO A 327 -16.50 -9.38 0.27
C PRO A 327 -17.38 -9.76 1.48
N GLY A 328 -17.93 -10.97 1.44
CA GLY A 328 -18.08 -11.81 2.63
C GLY A 328 -16.88 -12.76 2.68
N ASP A 329 -16.32 -12.99 3.87
CA ASP A 329 -15.21 -13.91 4.19
C ASP A 329 -14.10 -14.02 3.11
N TYR A 330 -13.51 -12.89 2.68
CA TYR A 330 -12.33 -12.84 1.77
C TYR A 330 -12.52 -13.46 0.36
N GLY A 331 -13.76 -13.57 -0.15
CA GLY A 331 -13.98 -14.08 -1.52
C GLY A 331 -13.43 -13.15 -2.63
N SER A 332 -13.22 -13.64 -3.86
CA SER A 332 -12.57 -12.89 -4.96
C SER A 332 -13.49 -12.48 -6.13
N ARG A 333 -13.05 -11.52 -6.96
CA ARG A 333 -13.86 -10.97 -8.06
C ARG A 333 -13.04 -10.58 -9.29
N VAL A 334 -13.54 -10.95 -10.47
CA VAL A 334 -13.03 -10.45 -11.75
C VAL A 334 -14.14 -9.77 -12.56
N SER A 335 -13.83 -8.65 -13.21
CA SER A 335 -14.75 -7.94 -14.11
C SER A 335 -14.04 -7.48 -15.36
N VAL A 336 -14.46 -7.98 -16.53
CA VAL A 336 -13.70 -7.83 -17.77
C VAL A 336 -14.57 -7.98 -19.02
N SER A 337 -14.18 -7.32 -20.11
CA SER A 337 -14.76 -7.54 -21.44
C SER A 337 -14.09 -8.73 -22.14
N LEU A 338 -14.89 -9.68 -22.61
CA LEU A 338 -14.48 -10.90 -23.28
C LEU A 338 -14.74 -10.81 -24.79
N ASP A 339 -13.70 -11.02 -25.58
CA ASP A 339 -13.84 -11.27 -27.02
C ASP A 339 -14.34 -12.71 -27.28
N PRO A 340 -14.92 -13.00 -28.46
CA PRO A 340 -15.27 -14.37 -28.85
C PRO A 340 -14.13 -15.37 -28.59
N GLY A 341 -14.48 -16.54 -28.05
CA GLY A 341 -13.54 -17.58 -27.70
C GLY A 341 -14.00 -18.46 -26.54
N THR A 342 -13.16 -19.44 -26.21
CA THR A 342 -13.33 -20.32 -25.05
C THR A 342 -12.45 -19.83 -23.92
N TYR A 343 -12.99 -19.84 -22.71
CA TYR A 343 -12.35 -19.35 -21.50
C TYR A 343 -12.36 -20.43 -20.41
N TYR A 344 -11.40 -20.30 -19.49
CA TYR A 344 -11.34 -21.02 -18.23
C TYR A 344 -11.56 -20.03 -17.09
N LEU A 345 -12.55 -20.29 -16.24
CA LEU A 345 -12.78 -19.56 -15.00
C LEU A 345 -12.42 -20.51 -13.85
N ILE A 346 -11.40 -20.16 -13.09
CA ILE A 346 -10.79 -21.04 -12.09
C ILE A 346 -11.02 -20.41 -10.73
N VAL A 347 -11.69 -21.15 -9.85
CA VAL A 347 -11.84 -20.81 -8.43
C VAL A 347 -10.79 -21.58 -7.66
N ASP A 348 -9.89 -20.87 -7.01
CA ASP A 348 -8.78 -21.42 -6.20
C ASP A 348 -8.89 -20.90 -4.75
N GLY A 349 -8.04 -21.38 -3.86
CA GLY A 349 -7.86 -20.84 -2.51
C GLY A 349 -6.63 -19.96 -2.39
N PHE A 350 -6.64 -19.05 -1.41
CA PHE A 350 -5.49 -18.18 -1.14
C PHE A 350 -4.25 -18.95 -0.67
N ASP A 351 -4.43 -19.92 0.22
CA ASP A 351 -3.40 -20.84 0.66
C ASP A 351 -3.98 -22.25 0.84
N SER A 352 -3.15 -23.24 1.16
CA SER A 352 -3.63 -24.63 1.28
C SER A 352 -4.64 -24.90 2.39
N THR A 353 -4.84 -23.94 3.31
CA THR A 353 -5.89 -24.02 4.32
C THR A 353 -7.25 -23.57 3.80
N GLN A 354 -7.30 -22.94 2.63
CA GLN A 354 -8.48 -22.32 2.05
C GLN A 354 -9.09 -23.20 0.95
N ALA A 355 -10.03 -24.06 1.34
CA ALA A 355 -10.80 -24.90 0.44
C ALA A 355 -12.17 -25.20 1.04
N GLY A 356 -13.18 -25.40 0.20
CA GLY A 356 -14.52 -25.66 0.71
C GLY A 356 -15.64 -25.46 -0.30
N PRO A 357 -16.89 -25.59 0.16
CA PRO A 357 -18.06 -25.19 -0.61
C PRO A 357 -18.02 -23.68 -0.87
N PHE A 358 -18.37 -23.27 -2.08
CA PHE A 358 -18.42 -21.88 -2.48
C PHE A 358 -19.65 -21.57 -3.35
N THR A 359 -20.03 -20.29 -3.36
CA THR A 359 -20.99 -19.74 -4.33
C THR A 359 -20.24 -18.85 -5.32
N LEU A 360 -20.26 -19.26 -6.60
CA LEU A 360 -19.79 -18.46 -7.74
C LEU A 360 -20.98 -17.81 -8.44
N SER A 361 -21.04 -16.49 -8.39
CA SER A 361 -21.96 -15.70 -9.21
C SER A 361 -21.22 -15.26 -10.48
N ALA A 362 -21.70 -15.68 -11.64
CA ALA A 362 -21.17 -15.29 -12.94
C ALA A 362 -22.25 -14.61 -13.77
N ARG A 363 -22.00 -13.36 -14.13
CA ARG A 363 -22.92 -12.53 -14.87
C ARG A 363 -22.35 -12.13 -16.21
N PHE A 364 -23.07 -12.44 -17.29
CA PHE A 364 -22.70 -12.03 -18.63
C PHE A 364 -23.65 -10.99 -19.18
N ALA A 365 -23.09 -9.92 -19.74
CA ALA A 365 -23.84 -8.88 -20.44
C ALA A 365 -23.43 -8.81 -21.92
N ALA A 366 -24.42 -8.54 -22.78
CA ALA A 366 -24.23 -8.51 -24.23
C ALA A 366 -23.32 -7.36 -24.68
N ASN A 367 -22.79 -7.47 -25.90
CA ASN A 367 -22.01 -6.43 -26.60
C ASN A 367 -20.73 -5.97 -25.88
N GLY A 368 -20.16 -6.81 -25.01
CA GLY A 368 -18.97 -6.44 -24.23
C GLY A 368 -19.24 -5.46 -23.09
N CYS A 369 -20.50 -5.20 -22.74
CA CYS A 369 -20.82 -4.32 -21.61
C CYS A 369 -20.39 -4.98 -20.31
N VAL A 370 -19.39 -4.42 -19.61
CA VAL A 370 -18.92 -4.94 -18.32
C VAL A 370 -19.88 -4.46 -17.21
N PRO A 371 -20.57 -5.37 -16.50
CA PRO A 371 -21.44 -5.01 -15.39
C PRO A 371 -20.66 -4.27 -14.29
N LYS A 372 -21.28 -3.22 -13.71
CA LYS A 372 -20.64 -2.28 -12.78
C LYS A 372 -21.31 -2.31 -11.43
N CYS A 373 -20.93 -3.29 -10.62
CA CYS A 373 -21.56 -3.54 -9.34
C CYS A 373 -20.64 -3.36 -8.13
N ASP A 374 -19.51 -2.67 -8.29
CA ASP A 374 -18.61 -2.36 -7.19
C ASP A 374 -19.37 -1.73 -6.02
N GLY A 375 -19.15 -2.24 -4.81
CA GLY A 375 -19.82 -1.79 -3.58
C GLY A 375 -21.32 -2.14 -3.47
N LEU A 376 -21.90 -2.83 -4.47
CA LEU A 376 -23.30 -3.24 -4.49
C LEU A 376 -23.41 -4.78 -4.49
N TYR A 377 -24.23 -5.30 -3.58
CA TYR A 377 -24.65 -6.70 -3.43
C TYR A 377 -26.09 -6.94 -3.87
N CYS A 378 -26.87 -5.87 -3.99
CA CYS A 378 -28.24 -5.95 -4.43
C CYS A 378 -28.70 -4.64 -5.05
N GLY A 379 -29.75 -4.72 -5.88
CA GLY A 379 -30.39 -3.53 -6.45
C GLY A 379 -29.43 -2.69 -7.29
N GLY A 380 -29.79 -1.43 -7.53
CA GLY A 380 -29.02 -0.55 -8.43
C GLY A 380 -29.10 -0.99 -9.90
N SER A 381 -28.51 -0.17 -10.78
CA SER A 381 -28.27 -0.57 -12.17
C SER A 381 -26.81 -0.95 -12.33
N ASP A 382 -26.57 -2.04 -13.04
CA ASP A 382 -25.22 -2.52 -13.42
C ASP A 382 -24.62 -1.77 -14.62
N GLY A 383 -25.33 -0.79 -15.18
CA GLY A 383 -24.94 -0.10 -16.42
C GLY A 383 -25.09 -0.93 -17.71
N CYS A 384 -25.55 -2.17 -17.62
CA CYS A 384 -25.71 -3.11 -18.73
C CYS A 384 -27.15 -3.64 -18.89
N GLY A 385 -28.11 -3.03 -18.18
CA GLY A 385 -29.54 -3.30 -18.31
C GLY A 385 -30.12 -4.25 -17.25
N GLY A 386 -29.36 -4.62 -16.22
CA GLY A 386 -29.89 -5.30 -15.04
C GLY A 386 -29.44 -4.66 -13.72
N ASN A 387 -29.38 -5.46 -12.65
CA ASN A 387 -29.15 -4.98 -11.28
C ASN A 387 -27.99 -5.70 -10.59
N CYS A 388 -27.45 -5.15 -9.52
CA CYS A 388 -26.25 -5.68 -8.85
C CYS A 388 -26.54 -6.77 -7.83
N GLY A 389 -27.50 -7.63 -8.13
CA GLY A 389 -27.93 -8.74 -7.29
C GLY A 389 -29.31 -8.53 -6.66
N VAL A 390 -29.77 -9.58 -5.98
CA VAL A 390 -31.03 -9.61 -5.24
C VAL A 390 -30.79 -10.28 -3.90
N CYS A 391 -31.43 -9.78 -2.85
CA CYS A 391 -31.33 -10.40 -1.53
C CYS A 391 -32.16 -11.68 -1.46
N THR A 392 -31.70 -12.62 -0.65
CA THR A 392 -32.34 -13.94 -0.51
C THR A 392 -32.92 -14.10 0.89
N GLY A 393 -33.95 -14.94 1.04
CA GLY A 393 -34.62 -15.12 2.34
C GLY A 393 -35.40 -13.88 2.80
N ASP A 394 -35.38 -13.62 4.11
CA ASP A 394 -36.10 -12.52 4.75
C ASP A 394 -35.26 -11.22 4.80
N GLU A 395 -34.49 -10.94 3.75
CA GLU A 395 -33.62 -9.77 3.65
C GLU A 395 -34.17 -8.71 2.67
N SER A 396 -33.77 -7.46 2.85
CA SER A 396 -34.12 -6.34 1.97
C SER A 396 -32.88 -5.59 1.52
N CYS A 397 -32.93 -5.08 0.29
CA CYS A 397 -31.83 -4.31 -0.26
C CYS A 397 -31.85 -2.87 0.25
N VAL A 398 -30.89 -2.52 1.10
CA VAL A 398 -30.74 -1.17 1.66
C VAL A 398 -29.39 -0.63 1.24
N LYS A 399 -29.38 0.46 0.45
CA LYS A 399 -28.16 1.09 -0.09
C LYS A 399 -27.18 0.09 -0.73
N GLY A 400 -27.71 -0.88 -1.47
CA GLY A 400 -26.89 -1.88 -2.14
C GLY A 400 -26.41 -3.03 -1.27
N ARG A 401 -26.86 -3.16 -0.01
CA ARG A 401 -26.54 -4.30 0.87
C ARG A 401 -27.78 -5.12 1.19
N CYS A 402 -27.60 -6.43 1.26
CA CYS A 402 -28.61 -7.32 1.79
C CYS A 402 -28.52 -7.34 3.31
N LEU A 403 -29.59 -6.86 3.92
CA LEU A 403 -29.71 -6.77 5.37
C LEU A 403 -31.03 -7.44 5.77
N PRO A 404 -31.12 -8.01 6.99
CA PRO A 404 -32.38 -8.56 7.51
C PRO A 404 -33.55 -7.60 7.31
N ASN A 405 -34.76 -8.11 7.08
CA ASN A 405 -35.97 -7.32 6.88
C ASN A 405 -37.05 -7.67 7.93
N PRO A 406 -37.42 -6.73 8.82
CA PRO A 406 -36.90 -5.36 8.92
C PRO A 406 -35.47 -5.35 9.48
N CYS A 407 -34.61 -4.51 8.91
CA CYS A 407 -33.32 -4.25 9.54
C CYS A 407 -33.61 -3.35 10.73
N ILE A 408 -33.34 -3.82 11.94
CA ILE A 408 -33.57 -3.06 13.16
C ILE A 408 -32.22 -2.47 13.56
N PRO A 409 -32.00 -1.15 13.39
CA PRO A 409 -30.76 -0.51 13.82
C PRO A 409 -30.56 -0.76 15.33
N ASN A 410 -29.40 -1.28 15.71
CA ASN A 410 -29.06 -1.47 17.11
C ASN A 410 -28.08 -0.39 17.57
N CYS A 411 -28.64 0.58 18.28
CA CYS A 411 -27.88 1.65 18.95
C CYS A 411 -28.00 1.59 20.47
N ASP A 412 -28.53 0.49 21.00
CA ASP A 412 -28.68 0.34 22.44
C ASP A 412 -27.28 0.30 23.09
N GLY A 413 -27.03 1.28 23.96
CA GLY A 413 -25.74 1.45 24.62
C GLY A 413 -24.65 2.13 23.79
N LYS A 414 -24.92 2.53 22.53
CA LYS A 414 -23.95 3.22 21.66
C LYS A 414 -24.22 4.73 21.58
N ALA A 415 -23.19 5.54 21.82
CA ALA A 415 -23.18 6.98 21.55
C ALA A 415 -22.75 7.32 20.10
N CYS A 416 -22.00 6.42 19.46
CA CYS A 416 -21.46 6.56 18.12
C CYS A 416 -21.21 5.18 17.47
N GLY A 417 -20.81 5.15 16.20
CA GLY A 417 -20.43 3.91 15.48
C GLY A 417 -21.56 3.30 14.66
N ASP A 418 -21.28 2.19 13.96
CA ASP A 418 -22.23 1.53 13.03
C ASP A 418 -23.45 0.94 13.78
N ASN A 419 -24.63 1.09 13.18
CA ASN A 419 -25.91 0.63 13.73
C ASN A 419 -26.36 -0.76 13.24
N GLY A 420 -25.53 -1.47 12.46
CA GLY A 420 -25.82 -2.77 11.87
C GLY A 420 -26.72 -2.72 10.63
N CYS A 421 -27.15 -1.53 10.20
CA CYS A 421 -28.11 -1.33 9.12
C CYS A 421 -27.62 -0.35 8.03
N GLY A 422 -26.31 -0.17 7.87
CA GLY A 422 -25.74 0.79 6.91
C GLY A 422 -25.95 2.26 7.29
N GLY A 423 -26.16 2.51 8.59
CA GLY A 423 -26.22 3.82 9.22
C GLY A 423 -25.38 3.86 10.50
N GLN A 424 -25.49 4.93 11.27
CA GLN A 424 -24.67 5.17 12.47
C GLN A 424 -25.53 5.59 13.67
N CYS A 425 -25.06 5.28 14.88
CA CYS A 425 -25.75 5.52 16.15
C CYS A 425 -25.56 6.93 16.72
N GLY A 426 -24.61 7.70 16.18
CA GLY A 426 -24.33 9.08 16.57
C GLY A 426 -22.95 9.53 16.12
N PHE A 427 -22.58 10.78 16.47
CA PHE A 427 -21.28 11.39 16.17
C PHE A 427 -20.64 11.92 17.46
N CYS A 428 -19.31 11.88 17.53
CA CYS A 428 -18.57 12.35 18.70
C CYS A 428 -18.35 13.86 18.68
N PRO A 429 -18.69 14.59 19.76
CA PRO A 429 -18.43 16.01 19.88
C PRO A 429 -16.98 16.30 20.35
N ASN A 430 -16.52 17.54 20.19
CA ASN A 430 -15.29 18.08 20.83
C ASN A 430 -14.01 17.25 20.63
N ASP A 431 -13.64 16.94 19.38
CA ASP A 431 -12.41 16.20 19.03
C ASP A 431 -12.31 14.80 19.68
N GLU A 432 -13.40 14.26 20.23
CA GLU A 432 -13.50 12.88 20.68
C GLU A 432 -13.61 11.93 19.48
N LEU A 433 -13.06 10.74 19.63
CA LEU A 433 -13.13 9.69 18.61
C LEU A 433 -14.06 8.58 19.08
N CYS A 434 -14.77 7.99 18.12
CA CYS A 434 -15.65 6.88 18.40
C CYS A 434 -14.83 5.61 18.61
N VAL A 435 -14.98 4.98 19.77
CA VAL A 435 -14.38 3.67 20.07
C VAL A 435 -15.31 2.57 19.53
N PRO A 436 -14.89 1.82 18.51
CA PRO A 436 -15.75 0.82 17.87
C PRO A 436 -16.29 -0.27 18.79
N ALA A 437 -15.42 -0.76 19.68
CA ALA A 437 -15.71 -1.91 20.53
C ALA A 437 -16.82 -1.61 21.55
N THR A 438 -16.93 -0.36 21.97
CA THR A 438 -17.87 0.10 23.02
C THR A 438 -18.98 0.99 22.46
N GLY A 439 -18.78 1.55 21.25
CA GLY A 439 -19.67 2.55 20.68
C GLY A 439 -19.68 3.86 21.46
N THR A 440 -18.64 4.16 22.24
CA THR A 440 -18.52 5.37 23.08
C THR A 440 -17.59 6.41 22.46
N CYS A 441 -17.88 7.69 22.72
CA CYS A 441 -16.97 8.78 22.35
C CYS A 441 -15.95 8.98 23.45
N GLU A 442 -14.67 8.94 23.09
CA GLU A 442 -13.57 9.05 24.03
C GLU A 442 -12.53 10.06 23.56
N THR A 443 -11.95 10.77 24.52
CA THR A 443 -10.84 11.70 24.26
C THR A 443 -9.54 10.91 24.17
N PHE A 444 -8.86 11.00 23.04
CA PHE A 444 -7.53 10.44 22.87
C PHE A 444 -6.49 11.54 23.05
N ALA A 445 -5.45 11.27 23.83
CA ALA A 445 -4.33 12.19 23.93
C ALA A 445 -3.62 12.20 22.58
N ALA A 446 -3.77 13.30 21.83
CA ALA A 446 -3.09 13.47 20.56
C ALA A 446 -1.56 13.40 20.78
N CYS A 447 -0.92 12.35 20.27
CA CYS A 447 0.53 12.27 20.20
C CYS A 447 0.98 12.97 18.91
N ASP A 448 1.92 13.91 19.04
CA ASP A 448 2.64 14.41 17.86
C ASP A 448 3.70 13.37 17.48
N HIS A 449 3.30 12.40 16.64
CA HIS A 449 4.17 11.32 16.16
C HIS A 449 5.43 11.83 15.46
N LEU A 450 5.34 13.00 14.82
CA LEU A 450 6.47 13.62 14.15
C LEU A 450 7.45 14.24 15.15
N ARG A 451 6.98 14.66 16.33
CA ARG A 451 7.79 15.27 17.39
C ARG A 451 7.28 14.78 18.76
N PRO A 452 7.62 13.54 19.14
CA PRO A 452 7.07 12.94 20.35
C PRO A 452 7.51 13.69 21.60
N SER A 453 6.63 13.71 22.61
CA SER A 453 6.90 14.30 23.92
C SER A 453 6.21 13.48 25.00
N CYS A 454 6.99 13.01 25.97
CA CYS A 454 6.53 12.13 27.04
C CYS A 454 6.35 12.92 28.33
N THR A 455 5.18 12.77 28.97
CA THR A 455 4.86 13.42 30.25
C THR A 455 4.32 12.40 31.26
N PRO A 456 5.02 12.16 32.39
CA PRO A 456 6.31 12.73 32.78
C PRO A 456 7.45 12.33 31.84
N SER A 457 8.56 13.07 31.88
CA SER A 457 9.75 12.77 31.07
C SER A 457 10.32 11.38 31.39
N CYS A 458 10.83 10.70 30.36
CA CYS A 458 11.39 9.36 30.49
C CYS A 458 12.65 9.29 31.36
N GLY A 459 12.94 8.10 31.89
CA GLY A 459 14.12 7.82 32.68
C GLY A 459 15.43 7.89 31.88
N THR A 460 16.56 7.77 32.59
CA THR A 460 17.90 7.88 32.00
C THR A 460 18.26 6.76 31.02
N SER A 461 17.58 5.62 31.10
CA SER A 461 17.76 4.47 30.22
C SER A 461 16.56 4.26 29.30
N GLU A 462 15.78 5.31 29.09
CA GLU A 462 14.56 5.30 28.29
C GLU A 462 14.58 6.45 27.28
N PHE A 463 13.94 6.24 26.14
CA PHE A 463 13.67 7.26 25.14
C PHE A 463 12.16 7.45 25.00
N CYS A 464 11.75 8.63 24.52
CA CYS A 464 10.36 8.89 24.18
C CYS A 464 10.09 8.42 22.75
N GLY A 465 9.27 7.39 22.59
CA GLY A 465 8.94 6.81 21.28
C GLY A 465 7.94 7.65 20.51
N THR A 466 7.74 7.34 19.22
CA THR A 466 6.76 8.01 18.37
C THR A 466 5.31 7.82 18.84
N ASP A 467 5.03 6.87 19.74
CA ASP A 467 3.76 6.69 20.43
C ASP A 467 3.59 7.59 21.68
N CYS A 468 4.55 8.49 21.93
CA CYS A 468 4.62 9.34 23.12
C CYS A 468 4.68 8.55 24.43
N ALA A 469 5.14 7.30 24.40
CA ALA A 469 5.43 6.48 25.56
C ALA A 469 6.94 6.32 25.79
N CYS A 470 7.32 6.06 27.03
CA CYS A 470 8.71 5.80 27.39
C CYS A 470 9.07 4.33 27.11
N HIS A 471 10.14 4.13 26.36
CA HIS A 471 10.66 2.80 25.99
C HIS A 471 12.11 2.66 26.43
N PRO A 472 12.55 1.46 26.85
CA PRO A 472 13.95 1.25 27.21
C PRO A 472 14.86 1.43 26.00
N VAL A 473 16.04 2.02 26.18
CA VAL A 473 17.05 2.20 25.12
C VAL A 473 17.51 0.87 24.51
N SER A 474 17.32 -0.26 25.19
CA SER A 474 17.59 -1.60 24.66
C SER A 474 16.43 -2.25 23.89
N LYS A 475 15.27 -1.58 23.77
CA LYS A 475 14.10 -2.13 23.06
C LYS A 475 14.49 -2.47 21.62
N GLN A 476 14.22 -3.69 21.15
CA GLN A 476 14.34 -4.03 19.73
C GLN A 476 13.14 -3.45 18.97
N LEU A 477 13.33 -3.02 17.72
CA LEU A 477 12.31 -2.34 16.92
C LEU A 477 12.12 -3.03 15.56
N PRO A 478 10.93 -2.90 14.94
CA PRO A 478 10.74 -3.25 13.54
C PRO A 478 11.49 -2.29 12.61
N ASP A 479 11.67 -2.69 11.36
CA ASP A 479 12.27 -1.87 10.30
C ASP A 479 11.61 -2.26 8.97
N LEU A 480 10.77 -1.38 8.43
CA LEU A 480 9.99 -1.63 7.23
C LEU A 480 10.69 -1.09 5.99
N ILE A 481 10.90 -1.99 5.02
CA ILE A 481 11.35 -1.62 3.68
C ILE A 481 10.31 -2.03 2.65
N VAL A 482 10.29 -1.32 1.51
CA VAL A 482 9.51 -1.74 0.35
C VAL A 482 10.35 -2.69 -0.50
N ASP A 483 9.80 -3.83 -0.92
CA ASP A 483 10.43 -4.64 -1.98
C ASP A 483 10.38 -3.86 -3.32
N GLU A 484 11.48 -3.16 -3.63
CA GLU A 484 11.61 -2.36 -4.85
C GLU A 484 11.53 -3.21 -6.12
N ALA A 485 12.00 -4.45 -6.08
CA ALA A 485 11.99 -5.31 -7.26
C ALA A 485 10.56 -5.68 -7.62
N ARG A 486 9.75 -6.07 -6.64
CA ARG A 486 8.32 -6.36 -6.83
C ARG A 486 7.55 -5.09 -7.25
N LEU A 487 7.81 -3.96 -6.61
CA LEU A 487 7.19 -2.67 -6.98
C LEU A 487 7.45 -2.31 -8.45
N ARG A 488 8.67 -2.55 -8.94
CA ARG A 488 9.05 -2.28 -10.34
C ARG A 488 8.43 -3.28 -11.33
N ASP A 489 8.48 -4.57 -10.98
CA ASP A 489 8.23 -5.64 -11.94
C ASP A 489 6.73 -5.98 -12.07
N GLU A 490 5.89 -5.52 -11.13
CA GLU A 490 4.45 -5.79 -11.10
C GLU A 490 3.56 -4.57 -11.40
N ILE A 491 4.05 -3.65 -12.24
CA ILE A 491 3.28 -2.50 -12.74
C ILE A 491 2.38 -2.89 -13.93
N LEU A 492 1.10 -2.47 -13.90
CA LEU A 492 0.19 -2.58 -15.04
C LEU A 492 -0.77 -1.38 -15.16
N PHE A 493 -1.32 -1.18 -16.36
CA PHE A 493 -2.30 -0.12 -16.64
C PHE A 493 -3.67 -0.73 -16.88
N ASP A 494 -4.69 -0.14 -16.27
CA ASP A 494 -6.06 -0.63 -16.34
C ASP A 494 -7.05 0.54 -16.50
N THR A 495 -8.28 0.21 -16.92
CA THR A 495 -9.40 1.13 -17.03
C THR A 495 -10.58 0.57 -16.26
N ILE A 496 -10.91 1.20 -15.15
CA ILE A 496 -12.02 0.81 -14.27
C ILE A 496 -13.19 1.77 -14.44
N PHE A 497 -14.38 1.39 -13.99
CA PHE A 497 -15.53 2.28 -13.98
C PHE A 497 -16.05 2.47 -12.57
N VAL A 498 -16.10 3.71 -12.12
CA VAL A 498 -16.40 4.09 -10.75
C VAL A 498 -17.78 4.73 -10.67
N THR A 499 -18.59 4.30 -9.71
CA THR A 499 -19.87 4.92 -9.33
C THR A 499 -19.76 5.57 -7.96
N GLU A 500 -20.77 6.32 -7.53
CA GLU A 500 -20.79 6.90 -6.17
C GLU A 500 -20.77 5.83 -5.06
N ASN A 501 -21.15 4.59 -5.35
CA ASN A 501 -21.13 3.48 -4.39
C ASN A 501 -19.94 2.55 -4.57
N SER A 502 -19.09 2.74 -5.59
CA SER A 502 -17.90 1.91 -5.79
C SER A 502 -16.98 2.02 -4.58
N CYS A 503 -16.39 0.91 -4.13
CA CYS A 503 -15.50 0.92 -2.97
C CYS A 503 -14.28 1.83 -3.19
N ALA A 504 -13.71 1.81 -4.40
CA ALA A 504 -12.74 2.80 -4.84
C ALA A 504 -13.15 4.28 -4.62
N ARG A 505 -14.45 4.62 -4.70
CA ARG A 505 -14.97 5.96 -4.42
C ARG A 505 -15.21 6.19 -2.93
N VAL A 506 -15.80 5.22 -2.25
CA VAL A 506 -16.09 5.28 -0.81
C VAL A 506 -14.79 5.37 0.01
N GLU A 507 -13.73 4.70 -0.43
CA GLU A 507 -12.41 4.68 0.18
C GLU A 507 -11.46 5.74 -0.40
N GLU A 508 -11.98 6.61 -1.28
CA GLU A 508 -11.26 7.74 -1.90
C GLU A 508 -10.04 7.38 -2.76
N CYS A 509 -9.92 6.14 -3.21
CA CYS A 509 -8.84 5.65 -4.09
C CYS A 509 -8.87 6.22 -5.51
N VAL A 510 -9.92 6.97 -5.86
CA VAL A 510 -10.14 7.64 -7.15
C VAL A 510 -10.77 9.02 -6.95
N GLU A 511 -10.42 9.99 -7.79
CA GLU A 511 -10.89 11.37 -7.61
C GLU A 511 -12.32 11.60 -8.13
N GLY A 512 -12.82 10.72 -9.01
CA GLY A 512 -14.11 10.91 -9.66
C GLY A 512 -14.81 9.61 -10.05
N THR A 513 -16.07 9.75 -10.44
CA THR A 513 -16.89 8.68 -11.03
C THR A 513 -16.71 8.60 -12.55
N GLY A 514 -17.22 7.54 -13.16
CA GLY A 514 -17.10 7.26 -14.58
C GLY A 514 -15.91 6.37 -14.89
N GLU A 515 -15.49 6.35 -16.15
CA GLU A 515 -14.30 5.63 -16.56
C GLU A 515 -13.04 6.30 -15.99
N ARG A 516 -12.24 5.53 -15.25
CA ARG A 516 -10.99 5.96 -14.65
C ARG A 516 -9.85 5.12 -15.18
N ARG A 517 -8.76 5.77 -15.55
CA ARG A 517 -7.51 5.10 -15.92
C ARG A 517 -6.65 4.96 -14.68
N VAL A 518 -6.21 3.76 -14.37
CA VAL A 518 -5.45 3.48 -13.14
C VAL A 518 -4.09 2.83 -13.46
N LEU A 519 -3.09 3.21 -12.68
CA LEU A 519 -1.76 2.59 -12.63
C LEU A 519 -1.76 1.63 -11.44
N ARG A 520 -1.87 0.33 -11.69
CA ARG A 520 -1.84 -0.73 -10.68
C ARG A 520 -0.41 -1.19 -10.44
N PHE A 521 -0.09 -1.54 -9.19
CA PHE A 521 1.24 -1.97 -8.77
C PHE A 521 1.17 -2.72 -7.44
N SER A 522 2.07 -3.67 -7.23
CA SER A 522 2.16 -4.39 -5.96
C SER A 522 3.03 -3.60 -4.97
N VAL A 523 2.68 -3.65 -3.69
CA VAL A 523 3.49 -3.11 -2.59
C VAL A 523 3.69 -4.21 -1.58
N GLU A 524 4.95 -4.52 -1.28
CA GLU A 524 5.32 -5.46 -0.23
C GLU A 524 6.13 -4.72 0.83
N ALA A 525 5.57 -4.61 2.03
CA ALA A 525 6.21 -4.04 3.19
C ALA A 525 6.90 -5.14 3.99
N VAL A 526 8.23 -5.24 3.88
CA VAL A 526 9.06 -6.24 4.54
C VAL A 526 9.50 -5.73 5.90
N ASN A 527 9.24 -6.47 6.97
CA ASN A 527 9.84 -6.19 8.27
C ASN A 527 11.21 -6.90 8.40
N GLN A 528 12.28 -6.18 8.07
CA GLN A 528 13.66 -6.64 8.21
C GLN A 528 14.26 -6.38 9.61
N GLY A 529 13.50 -5.72 10.49
CA GLY A 529 13.96 -5.34 11.82
C GLY A 529 14.09 -6.52 12.78
N SER A 530 14.60 -6.23 13.98
CA SER A 530 14.84 -7.23 15.03
C SER A 530 13.60 -7.50 15.90
N ALA A 531 12.52 -6.73 15.73
CA ALA A 531 11.26 -6.94 16.44
C ALA A 531 10.05 -7.00 15.53
N THR A 532 8.99 -7.58 16.07
CA THR A 532 7.66 -7.58 15.46
C THR A 532 7.07 -6.17 15.50
N LEU A 533 6.54 -5.70 14.38
CA LEU A 533 5.65 -4.55 14.35
C LEU A 533 4.30 -4.97 14.94
N THR A 534 3.90 -4.37 16.05
CA THR A 534 2.59 -4.57 16.66
C THR A 534 1.79 -3.30 16.56
N VAL A 535 0.55 -3.41 16.10
CA VAL A 535 -0.36 -2.27 16.00
C VAL A 535 -1.37 -2.40 17.14
N PRO A 536 -1.57 -1.35 17.97
CA PRO A 536 -2.59 -1.40 19.01
C PRO A 536 -3.97 -1.60 18.38
N ALA A 537 -4.84 -2.36 19.04
CA ALA A 537 -6.17 -2.62 18.50
C ALA A 537 -6.97 -1.32 18.30
N PRO A 538 -7.93 -1.26 17.36
CA PRO A 538 -8.79 -0.08 17.16
C PRO A 538 -9.52 0.39 18.42
N ALA A 539 -9.73 -0.51 19.40
CA ALA A 539 -10.31 -0.15 20.69
C ALA A 539 -9.36 0.68 21.59
N GLU A 540 -8.04 0.53 21.42
CA GLU A 540 -7.03 1.23 22.22
C GLU A 540 -6.56 2.53 21.55
N ARG A 541 -6.48 2.55 20.21
CA ARG A 541 -6.02 3.70 19.40
C ARG A 541 -6.90 3.91 18.17
N PRO A 542 -8.20 4.24 18.32
CA PRO A 542 -9.11 4.46 17.20
C PRO A 542 -8.69 5.63 16.30
N ASP A 543 -7.83 6.52 16.78
CA ASP A 543 -7.22 7.60 15.99
C ASP A 543 -6.36 7.08 14.84
N LEU A 544 -5.86 5.85 14.96
CA LEU A 544 -5.05 5.21 13.93
C LEU A 544 -5.87 4.42 12.92
N PHE A 545 -7.19 4.29 13.07
CA PHE A 545 -7.99 3.41 12.22
C PHE A 545 -9.21 4.09 11.61
N THR A 546 -9.52 3.68 10.39
CA THR A 546 -10.78 4.01 9.71
C THR A 546 -11.51 2.71 9.41
N PHE A 547 -12.79 2.61 9.78
CA PHE A 547 -13.59 1.45 9.40
C PHE A 547 -13.88 1.50 7.91
N SER A 548 -13.51 0.46 7.15
CA SER A 548 -14.01 0.32 5.79
C SER A 548 -15.36 -0.38 5.83
N PRO A 549 -16.47 0.32 5.50
CA PRO A 549 -17.73 -0.37 5.34
C PRO A 549 -17.67 -1.37 4.19
N CYS A 550 -16.82 -1.13 3.18
CA CYS A 550 -16.67 -2.00 2.01
C CYS A 550 -16.05 -3.35 2.34
N HIS A 551 -15.09 -3.39 3.26
CA HIS A 551 -14.37 -4.62 3.61
C HIS A 551 -14.76 -5.20 4.97
N GLY A 552 -15.61 -4.50 5.72
CA GLY A 552 -16.16 -5.00 6.98
C GLY A 552 -15.16 -5.06 8.13
N HIS A 553 -13.98 -4.44 7.99
CA HIS A 553 -12.94 -4.40 9.02
C HIS A 553 -12.26 -3.02 9.11
N TYR A 554 -11.44 -2.83 10.16
CA TYR A 554 -10.69 -1.60 10.38
C TYR A 554 -9.41 -1.59 9.55
N HIS A 555 -9.20 -0.53 8.80
CA HIS A 555 -7.94 -0.28 8.15
C HIS A 555 -7.11 0.71 8.98
N PHE A 556 -5.82 0.47 9.14
CA PHE A 556 -4.86 1.41 9.73
C PHE A 556 -4.55 2.58 8.79
N SER A 557 -4.74 3.80 9.27
CA SER A 557 -4.58 5.02 8.50
C SER A 557 -3.10 5.42 8.41
N GLY A 558 -2.60 5.63 7.20
CA GLY A 558 -1.22 6.12 6.99
C GLY A 558 -0.13 5.06 7.11
N PHE A 559 -0.43 3.77 6.87
CA PHE A 559 0.61 2.73 6.76
C PHE A 559 1.53 2.97 5.56
N ALA A 560 0.98 3.35 4.40
CA ALA A 560 1.75 3.66 3.21
C ALA A 560 1.14 4.81 2.40
N THR A 561 1.99 5.60 1.75
CA THR A 561 1.60 6.62 0.77
C THR A 561 2.18 6.30 -0.59
N TYR A 562 1.39 6.60 -1.62
CA TYR A 562 1.77 6.38 -3.01
C TYR A 562 1.83 7.73 -3.72
N ALA A 563 2.83 7.92 -4.57
CA ALA A 563 2.96 9.14 -5.34
C ALA A 563 3.51 8.85 -6.73
N LEU A 564 3.06 9.63 -7.71
CA LEU A 564 3.73 9.76 -8.98
C LEU A 564 4.54 11.05 -8.95
N VAL A 565 5.86 10.95 -9.16
CA VAL A 565 6.78 12.09 -9.14
C VAL A 565 7.37 12.35 -10.52
N ASP A 566 7.55 13.62 -10.87
CA ASP A 566 8.18 14.03 -12.13
C ASP A 566 9.73 13.96 -12.07
N ALA A 567 10.38 14.29 -13.20
CA ALA A 567 11.84 14.31 -13.31
C ALA A 567 12.54 15.33 -12.39
N ASP A 568 11.81 16.34 -11.93
CA ASP A 568 12.29 17.35 -10.98
C ASP A 568 12.02 16.93 -9.51
N GLY A 569 11.47 15.73 -9.28
CA GLY A 569 11.13 15.20 -7.96
C GLY A 569 9.83 15.76 -7.37
N ARG A 570 9.00 16.45 -8.15
CA ARG A 570 7.72 16.99 -7.65
C ARG A 570 6.63 15.94 -7.75
N THR A 571 5.84 15.81 -6.69
CA THR A 571 4.62 14.98 -6.71
C THR A 571 3.60 15.58 -7.69
N VAL A 572 3.33 14.84 -8.76
CA VAL A 572 2.33 15.15 -9.79
C VAL A 572 0.96 14.61 -9.40
N LEU A 573 0.96 13.46 -8.74
CA LEU A 573 -0.24 12.79 -8.24
C LEU A 573 0.10 12.16 -6.89
N ALA A 574 -0.71 12.42 -5.87
CA ALA A 574 -0.69 11.69 -4.62
C ALA A 574 -1.82 10.67 -4.62
N GLY A 575 -1.50 9.42 -4.32
CA GLY A 575 -2.48 8.37 -4.06
C GLY A 575 -3.21 8.64 -2.76
N ARG A 576 -4.48 8.27 -2.73
CA ARG A 576 -5.37 8.43 -1.58
C ARG A 576 -5.88 7.06 -1.16
N LYS A 577 -4.98 6.15 -0.83
CA LYS A 577 -5.37 4.94 -0.11
C LYS A 577 -5.38 5.30 1.38
N GLN A 578 -6.57 5.52 1.91
CA GLN A 578 -6.76 6.10 3.24
C GLN A 578 -6.19 5.18 4.33
N ALA A 579 -6.22 3.85 4.14
CA ALA A 579 -5.84 2.93 5.18
C ALA A 579 -5.58 1.48 4.67
N TYR A 580 -4.86 0.68 5.47
CA TYR A 580 -4.38 -0.67 5.17
C TYR A 580 -4.60 -1.60 6.35
N CYS A 581 -4.90 -2.87 6.11
CA CYS A 581 -4.66 -3.94 7.08
C CYS A 581 -3.18 -4.33 7.08
N MET A 582 -2.56 -4.50 8.25
CA MET A 582 -1.21 -5.06 8.36
C MET A 582 -1.28 -6.51 8.83
N GLU A 583 -0.83 -7.44 8.00
CA GLU A 583 -0.82 -8.86 8.34
C GLU A 583 0.43 -9.61 7.84
N ASP A 584 0.61 -10.83 8.35
CA ASP A 584 1.70 -11.70 7.96
C ASP A 584 1.33 -12.46 6.67
N THR A 585 1.54 -11.84 5.51
CA THR A 585 1.20 -12.43 4.20
C THR A 585 2.26 -13.39 3.66
N GLN A 586 3.55 -13.04 3.80
CA GLN A 586 4.66 -13.77 3.21
C GLN A 586 5.82 -13.85 4.19
N ARG A 587 6.42 -15.03 4.33
CA ARG A 587 7.68 -15.17 5.07
C ARG A 587 8.84 -14.91 4.12
N VAL A 588 9.59 -13.83 4.37
CA VAL A 588 10.65 -13.32 3.48
C VAL A 588 12.06 -13.52 4.03
N ALA A 589 12.19 -13.92 5.30
CA ALA A 589 13.46 -14.30 5.91
C ALA A 589 13.42 -15.73 6.48
N THR A 590 14.60 -16.28 6.75
CA THR A 590 14.77 -17.55 7.45
C THR A 590 15.79 -17.36 8.57
N GLY A 591 15.50 -17.85 9.78
CA GLY A 591 16.37 -17.62 10.93
C GLY A 591 15.82 -18.30 12.19
N PRO A 592 16.65 -18.44 13.24
CA PRO A 592 16.22 -18.99 14.54
C PRO A 592 15.07 -18.22 15.17
N ASP A 593 15.09 -16.90 14.98
CA ASP A 593 14.11 -15.98 15.56
C ASP A 593 13.13 -15.44 14.51
N VAL A 594 12.93 -16.18 13.42
CA VAL A 594 11.87 -15.93 12.44
C VAL A 594 10.72 -16.92 12.71
N PRO A 595 9.51 -16.47 13.04
CA PRO A 595 8.37 -17.35 13.26
C PRO A 595 7.98 -18.16 12.02
N CYS A 596 7.51 -19.39 12.22
CA CYS A 596 7.14 -20.28 11.10
C CYS A 596 5.70 -20.18 10.62
N ALA A 597 4.79 -19.73 11.48
CA ALA A 597 3.38 -19.56 11.16
C ALA A 597 3.03 -18.08 11.26
N LYS A 598 2.16 -17.64 10.33
CA LYS A 598 1.54 -16.31 10.38
C LYS A 598 0.85 -16.12 11.73
N LYS A 599 0.97 -14.93 12.30
CA LYS A 599 0.33 -14.58 13.57
C LYS A 599 -0.75 -13.52 13.36
N PHE A 600 -0.42 -12.45 12.64
CA PHE A 600 -1.30 -11.30 12.47
C PHE A 600 -2.22 -11.49 11.26
N THR A 601 -3.40 -10.88 11.40
CA THR A 601 -4.46 -10.80 10.38
C THR A 601 -5.05 -9.40 10.43
N CYS A 602 -6.06 -9.11 9.61
CA CYS A 602 -6.75 -7.83 9.69
C CYS A 602 -7.49 -7.56 11.02
N ASP A 603 -7.73 -8.58 11.84
CA ASP A 603 -8.36 -8.46 13.16
C ASP A 603 -7.35 -8.12 14.29
N ASP A 604 -6.15 -8.68 14.24
CA ASP A 604 -5.03 -8.38 15.14
C ASP A 604 -3.83 -8.03 14.25
N GLN A 605 -3.62 -6.73 14.04
CA GLN A 605 -2.73 -6.23 12.99
C GLN A 605 -1.27 -6.10 13.46
N GLY A 606 -0.36 -6.45 12.55
CA GLY A 606 1.07 -6.42 12.79
C GLY A 606 1.85 -7.14 11.69
N ILE A 607 3.17 -7.03 11.73
CA ILE A 607 4.08 -7.72 10.80
C ILE A 607 5.22 -8.30 11.62
N GLN A 608 5.30 -9.63 11.67
CA GLN A 608 6.36 -10.34 12.37
C GLN A 608 7.74 -10.03 11.77
N ARG A 609 8.78 -10.13 12.60
CA ARG A 609 10.16 -10.11 12.11
C ARG A 609 10.34 -11.20 11.06
N GLY A 610 10.91 -10.84 9.90
CA GLY A 610 11.15 -11.78 8.80
C GLY A 610 9.92 -12.15 7.99
N TRP A 611 8.80 -11.45 8.21
CA TRP A 611 7.58 -11.51 7.42
C TRP A 611 7.35 -10.18 6.69
N SER A 612 6.47 -10.21 5.69
CA SER A 612 6.03 -9.04 4.95
C SER A 612 4.52 -9.03 4.77
N ASP A 613 4.02 -7.84 4.51
CA ASP A 613 2.64 -7.55 4.14
C ASP A 613 2.58 -7.16 2.66
N LEU A 614 1.96 -8.01 1.84
CA LEU A 614 1.89 -7.89 0.39
C LEU A 614 0.49 -7.48 -0.07
N TYR A 615 0.43 -6.29 -0.65
CA TYR A 615 -0.73 -5.79 -1.39
C TYR A 615 -0.49 -5.96 -2.90
N GLY A 616 -1.10 -6.98 -3.51
CA GLY A 616 -0.93 -7.29 -4.94
C GLY A 616 -1.64 -6.31 -5.90
N ASN A 617 -1.08 -6.11 -7.10
CA ASN A 617 -1.59 -5.15 -8.10
C ASN A 617 -3.02 -5.37 -8.61
N THR A 618 -3.63 -6.53 -8.33
CA THR A 618 -5.01 -6.85 -8.69
C THR A 618 -6.02 -6.44 -7.63
N LEU A 619 -5.57 -6.18 -6.41
CA LEU A 619 -6.39 -5.75 -5.29
C LEU A 619 -7.11 -4.44 -5.61
N ASP A 620 -8.37 -4.32 -5.18
CA ASP A 620 -9.13 -3.08 -5.27
C ASP A 620 -8.40 -1.97 -4.49
N CYS A 621 -8.44 -0.73 -4.99
CA CYS A 621 -7.68 0.39 -4.44
C CYS A 621 -6.16 0.28 -4.48
N GLN A 622 -5.59 -0.80 -5.03
CA GLN A 622 -4.14 -0.98 -5.16
C GLN A 622 -3.60 -0.36 -6.45
N TRP A 623 -3.77 0.96 -6.58
CA TRP A 623 -3.40 1.74 -7.75
C TRP A 623 -3.27 3.25 -7.48
N LEU A 624 -2.80 3.98 -8.49
CA LEU A 624 -2.95 5.43 -8.63
C LEU A 624 -3.97 5.76 -9.74
N ASP A 625 -4.92 6.65 -9.46
CA ASP A 625 -5.84 7.19 -10.48
C ASP A 625 -5.12 8.20 -11.38
N ILE A 626 -4.63 7.70 -12.51
CA ILE A 626 -3.86 8.47 -13.49
C ILE A 626 -4.74 9.02 -14.62
N THR A 627 -6.06 9.12 -14.40
CA THR A 627 -7.00 9.59 -15.42
C THR A 627 -6.53 10.91 -16.01
N ASP A 628 -6.30 11.91 -15.16
CA ASP A 628 -6.00 13.26 -15.61
C ASP A 628 -4.48 13.56 -15.71
N VAL A 629 -3.64 12.52 -15.58
CA VAL A 629 -2.18 12.63 -15.69
C VAL A 629 -1.73 12.46 -17.15
N PRO A 630 -0.97 13.42 -17.72
CA PRO A 630 -0.46 13.33 -19.08
C PRO A 630 0.52 12.15 -19.29
N PRO A 631 0.59 11.58 -20.51
CA PRO A 631 1.63 10.61 -20.88
C PRO A 631 3.04 11.19 -20.69
N GLY A 632 3.99 10.36 -20.29
CA GLY A 632 5.36 10.80 -20.02
C GLY A 632 6.12 9.85 -19.10
N ASP A 633 7.36 10.19 -18.82
CA ASP A 633 8.22 9.46 -17.89
C ASP A 633 8.10 10.07 -16.50
N TYR A 634 7.82 9.21 -15.52
CA TYR A 634 7.66 9.55 -14.12
C TYR A 634 8.38 8.51 -13.26
N ARG A 635 8.31 8.68 -11.94
CA ARG A 635 8.64 7.62 -10.99
C ARG A 635 7.44 7.36 -10.09
N LEU A 636 7.13 6.08 -9.89
CA LEU A 636 6.22 5.64 -8.84
C LEU A 636 7.01 5.61 -7.53
N GLN A 637 6.54 6.30 -6.52
CA GLN A 637 7.14 6.38 -5.20
C GLN A 637 6.17 5.80 -4.17
N VAL A 638 6.68 4.94 -3.30
CA VAL A 638 5.95 4.36 -2.17
C VAL A 638 6.74 4.68 -0.91
N THR A 639 6.08 5.22 0.10
CA THR A 639 6.66 5.51 1.41
C THR A 639 5.84 4.82 2.50
N LEU A 640 6.47 3.94 3.27
CA LEU A 640 5.90 3.28 4.45
C LEU A 640 6.01 4.18 5.68
N ASN A 641 5.08 4.06 6.62
CA ASN A 641 5.02 4.84 7.86
C ASN A 641 5.30 6.36 7.71
N PRO A 642 4.74 7.05 6.70
CA PRO A 642 5.06 8.46 6.42
C PRO A 642 4.73 9.40 7.58
N SER A 643 3.76 9.04 8.43
CA SER A 643 3.35 9.81 9.60
C SER A 643 4.13 9.47 10.88
N ARG A 644 5.02 8.48 10.83
CA ARG A 644 5.77 7.95 12.00
C ARG A 644 4.85 7.42 13.10
N ALA A 645 3.67 6.89 12.73
CA ALA A 645 2.64 6.44 13.66
C ALA A 645 3.10 5.27 14.55
N PHE A 646 4.09 4.50 14.10
CA PHE A 646 4.79 3.50 14.90
C PHE A 646 6.31 3.70 14.84
N GLN A 647 6.99 3.08 15.80
CA GLN A 647 8.42 3.24 15.99
C GLN A 647 9.17 2.20 15.16
N GLU A 648 10.20 2.64 14.44
CA GLU A 648 11.10 1.79 13.69
C GLU A 648 12.57 2.08 14.08
N THR A 649 13.45 1.15 13.74
CA THR A 649 14.91 1.27 13.88
C THR A 649 15.44 2.48 13.11
N THR A 650 14.98 2.64 11.87
CA THR A 650 15.26 3.79 11.01
C THR A 650 14.01 4.05 10.16
N LEU A 651 13.88 5.28 9.67
CA LEU A 651 12.81 5.67 8.75
C LEU A 651 13.37 6.04 7.35
N ASP A 652 14.69 5.94 7.20
CA ASP A 652 15.42 6.46 6.04
C ASP A 652 15.32 5.53 4.81
N ASN A 653 14.90 4.29 5.03
CA ASN A 653 14.74 3.21 4.04
C ASN A 653 13.26 2.88 3.76
N ASN A 654 12.31 3.58 4.38
CA ASN A 654 10.87 3.38 4.18
C ASN A 654 10.36 3.77 2.78
N THR A 655 11.18 4.45 1.97
CA THR A 655 10.78 4.95 0.66
C THR A 655 11.49 4.21 -0.47
N SER A 656 10.71 3.60 -1.37
CA SER A 656 11.20 3.10 -2.66
C SER A 656 10.64 3.93 -3.81
N SER A 657 11.40 4.02 -4.91
CA SER A 657 10.97 4.75 -6.08
C SER A 657 11.48 4.09 -7.37
N VAL A 658 10.55 3.78 -8.28
CA VAL A 658 10.83 3.03 -9.52
C VAL A 658 10.38 3.83 -10.75
N PRO A 659 11.10 3.76 -11.88
CA PRO A 659 10.69 4.46 -13.09
C PRO A 659 9.39 3.86 -13.67
N VAL A 660 8.50 4.72 -14.17
CA VAL A 660 7.27 4.32 -14.88
C VAL A 660 7.00 5.26 -16.05
N THR A 661 6.74 4.70 -17.23
CA THR A 661 6.34 5.47 -18.42
C THR A 661 4.84 5.33 -18.62
N LEU A 662 4.10 6.43 -18.47
CA LEU A 662 2.67 6.46 -18.73
C LEU A 662 2.42 6.50 -20.25
N PRO A 663 1.72 5.51 -20.84
CA PRO A 663 1.44 5.51 -22.26
C PRO A 663 0.42 6.59 -22.66
N ALA A 664 0.33 6.89 -23.96
CA ALA A 664 -0.75 7.69 -24.52
C ALA A 664 -2.11 6.98 -24.33
N ARG A 665 -3.18 7.78 -24.20
CA ARG A 665 -4.55 7.27 -24.16
C ARG A 665 -4.98 6.66 -25.50
#